data_AF-A0A933MDD9-F1
#
_entry.id   AF-A0A933MDD9-F1
#
_cell.length_a   1.000
_cell.length_b   1.000
_cell.length_c   1.000
_cell.angle_alpha   90.00
_cell.angle_beta   90.00
_cell.angle_gamma   90.00
#
_symmetry.space_group_name_H-M   'P 1'
#
loop_
_entity.id
_entity.type
_entity.pdbx_description
1 polymer ?
#
loop_
_entity_poly.entity_id
_entity_poly.type
_entity_poly.pdbx_seq_one_letter_code
_entity_poly.pdbx_strand_id
1 'polypeptide(L)'
;MNSFLLSILLSCAFPSTAQAQSRHADPDEALAERKARFSSDKALIAPLAQPLPKIARPAFHPAFELFRDSGAPWGQGRALGALWVYELPDQTRIDGLASLPGSGIIVAEGGENSYRHRLTRLDQAGVPASSVPVSGYFMSLLAGNLGGKPALVAQDMYHLQVLDPSGEPRWKDSLQMESAALCDLDRDGRGELVGGVARYKNELRAVRGDGRRLWDATVPADHVLGSAAADLGGKEGPMVAVFAARRGRATVHLLDGKGSPVLDYPDDSAPEIGVLGRFADGTPFLATVGSEWQAGHDRLRISRLAGRTRKLETEADVGPTHVVSIALADFTGDRSPEIVLGTDNGWVLVYGLCGRLLSQRHFFGQIPYLVPEAPDADGRQKVLVGVRGASSLVYSVGLTERPFAAPASASGASETAPAPASPGWPEPTLRALEAFIETGPEGPVVFSADDTLWAGDAGSAFLRWLIAEGKLARSDGGKDLYAEYEALAGRDRAKGRAFAATLMAGMKESEVRDLAAQFFSRHFLGRIYRPMTDLVAKLRDSGRQVWVVSASNRWIVEAAAEFLRVEPERVLGPVPDGARKPAAVKKRLGRRPVLAVGSGRSDRELLRRSAGPALLVTHGSATDPGLLALARKKGWLVVDLPLLPEWKP
;
A
#
# COMPACT_ATOMS: atom_id res chain seq x y z
N MET A 1 -11.92 -1.68 -14.39
CA MET A 1 -13.22 -1.19 -13.85
C MET A 1 -13.20 0.32 -13.61
N ASN A 2 -13.57 1.13 -14.61
CA ASN A 2 -13.79 2.59 -14.48
C ASN A 2 -14.76 3.04 -15.59
N SER A 3 -16.03 2.64 -15.47
CA SER A 3 -17.16 3.13 -16.27
C SER A 3 -18.45 2.50 -15.71
N PHE A 4 -18.85 2.92 -14.51
CA PHE A 4 -20.18 2.63 -13.96
C PHE A 4 -20.70 3.89 -13.27
N LEU A 5 -20.77 5.00 -14.03
CA LEU A 5 -21.43 6.23 -13.57
C LEU A 5 -22.15 6.99 -14.70
N LEU A 6 -22.45 6.31 -15.81
CA LEU A 6 -23.31 6.84 -16.87
C LEU A 6 -24.21 5.71 -17.38
N SER A 7 -25.40 5.58 -16.78
CA SER A 7 -26.61 4.89 -17.30
C SER A 7 -27.49 4.31 -16.18
N ILE A 8 -27.98 5.14 -15.25
CA ILE A 8 -29.28 4.90 -14.59
C ILE A 8 -29.97 6.26 -14.39
N LEU A 9 -30.42 6.85 -15.49
CA LEU A 9 -31.48 7.86 -15.50
C LEU A 9 -32.24 7.69 -16.81
N LEU A 10 -33.19 6.74 -16.84
CA LEU A 10 -34.41 6.76 -17.65
C LEU A 10 -35.17 5.44 -17.46
N SER A 11 -36.49 5.58 -17.26
CA SER A 11 -37.54 4.55 -17.18
C SER A 11 -37.81 3.89 -15.84
N CYS A 12 -38.72 4.50 -15.07
CA CYS A 12 -39.93 3.85 -14.57
C CYS A 12 -41.06 4.90 -14.51
N ALA A 13 -42.17 4.62 -15.19
CA ALA A 13 -43.41 5.42 -15.20
C ALA A 13 -44.48 4.65 -14.40
N PHE A 14 -45.15 5.21 -13.39
CA PHE A 14 -46.52 5.82 -13.36
C PHE A 14 -47.10 5.54 -11.92
N PRO A 15 -48.23 6.11 -11.41
CA PRO A 15 -49.07 7.25 -11.84
C PRO A 15 -49.40 8.28 -10.70
N SER A 16 -50.26 9.25 -11.05
CA SER A 16 -50.83 10.41 -10.35
C SER A 16 -51.43 10.22 -8.94
N THR A 17 -51.26 11.19 -8.03
CA THR A 17 -52.19 12.32 -7.70
C THR A 17 -51.79 12.99 -6.38
N ALA A 18 -51.97 14.33 -6.35
CA ALA A 18 -52.43 15.17 -5.23
C ALA A 18 -51.57 16.42 -4.97
N GLN A 19 -52.28 17.55 -4.95
CA GLN A 19 -51.82 18.94 -4.86
C GLN A 19 -51.16 19.28 -3.53
N ALA A 20 -50.11 20.12 -3.57
CA ALA A 20 -49.86 21.11 -2.54
C ALA A 20 -49.13 22.32 -3.16
N GLN A 21 -49.83 23.46 -3.19
CA GLN A 21 -49.31 24.76 -3.61
C GLN A 21 -48.23 25.23 -2.63
N SER A 22 -47.06 25.65 -3.12
CA SER A 22 -46.21 26.57 -2.38
C SER A 22 -45.45 27.50 -3.33
N ARG A 23 -45.28 28.75 -2.85
CA ARG A 23 -44.93 29.95 -3.59
C ARG A 23 -43.55 29.86 -4.25
N HIS A 24 -43.46 30.25 -5.52
CA HIS A 24 -42.19 30.49 -6.22
C HIS A 24 -41.45 31.66 -5.58
N ALA A 25 -40.30 31.39 -4.97
CA ALA A 25 -39.26 32.39 -4.75
C ALA A 25 -38.30 32.36 -5.94
N ASP A 26 -37.90 33.54 -6.41
CA ASP A 26 -37.06 33.73 -7.59
C ASP A 26 -35.64 33.19 -7.33
N PRO A 27 -35.14 32.23 -8.14
CA PRO A 27 -33.82 31.62 -7.95
C PRO A 27 -32.65 32.62 -8.00
N ASP A 28 -32.83 33.79 -8.61
CA ASP A 28 -31.78 34.82 -8.67
C ASP A 28 -31.63 35.60 -7.35
N GLU A 29 -32.70 35.71 -6.55
CA GLU A 29 -32.69 36.41 -5.25
C GLU A 29 -31.99 35.57 -4.17
N ALA A 30 -32.17 34.23 -4.21
CA ALA A 30 -31.49 33.29 -3.32
C ALA A 30 -29.98 33.17 -3.59
N LEU A 31 -29.54 33.43 -4.84
CA LEU A 31 -28.13 33.43 -5.21
C LEU A 31 -27.42 34.72 -4.78
N ALA A 32 -28.13 35.85 -4.77
CA ALA A 32 -27.63 37.14 -4.31
C ALA A 32 -27.42 37.15 -2.78
N GLU A 33 -28.37 36.61 -1.99
CA GLU A 33 -28.22 36.48 -0.53
C GLU A 33 -27.09 35.53 -0.12
N ARG A 34 -26.87 34.43 -0.88
CA ARG A 34 -25.74 33.51 -0.67
C ARG A 34 -24.39 34.17 -0.95
N LYS A 35 -24.28 35.02 -1.98
CA LYS A 35 -23.05 35.76 -2.29
C LYS A 35 -22.73 36.84 -1.25
N ALA A 36 -23.75 37.47 -0.68
CA ALA A 36 -23.58 38.48 0.38
C ALA A 36 -23.05 37.87 1.70
N ARG A 37 -23.54 36.69 2.11
CA ARG A 37 -23.03 35.99 3.31
C ARG A 37 -21.60 35.48 3.17
N PHE A 38 -21.17 35.09 1.96
CA PHE A 38 -19.79 34.64 1.73
C PHE A 38 -18.74 35.76 1.76
N SER A 39 -19.16 37.03 1.62
CA SER A 39 -18.23 38.17 1.61
C SER A 39 -17.88 38.69 3.01
N SER A 40 -18.70 38.41 4.03
CA SER A 40 -18.49 38.89 5.41
C SER A 40 -17.57 38.01 6.25
N ASP A 41 -17.33 36.75 5.86
CA ASP A 41 -16.51 35.80 6.64
C ASP A 41 -15.01 35.81 6.29
N LYS A 42 -14.59 36.59 5.28
CA LYS A 42 -13.16 36.68 4.89
C LYS A 42 -12.28 37.45 5.88
N ALA A 43 -12.85 38.10 6.89
CA ALA A 43 -12.10 38.90 7.86
C ALA A 43 -11.68 38.14 9.14
N LEU A 44 -12.04 36.85 9.30
CA LEU A 44 -11.80 36.09 10.54
C LEU A 44 -10.78 34.94 10.44
N ILE A 45 -10.10 34.77 9.30
CA ILE A 45 -9.07 33.73 9.14
C ILE A 45 -7.70 34.39 8.93
N ALA A 46 -7.05 34.75 10.02
CA ALA A 46 -5.60 34.93 10.03
C ALA A 46 -4.91 33.54 9.95
N PRO A 47 -3.78 33.38 9.23
CA PRO A 47 -3.15 32.08 9.08
C PRO A 47 -2.37 31.70 10.35
N LEU A 48 -3.00 30.95 11.25
CA LEU A 48 -2.32 30.17 12.29
C LEU A 48 -1.95 28.80 11.70
N ALA A 49 -0.87 28.74 10.95
CA ALA A 49 -0.22 27.48 10.59
C ALA A 49 1.28 27.67 10.64
N GLN A 50 1.86 27.61 11.83
CA GLN A 50 3.27 27.22 11.91
C GLN A 50 3.36 25.76 11.48
N PRO A 51 4.26 25.39 10.55
CA PRO A 51 4.43 24.00 10.18
C PRO A 51 4.83 23.19 11.42
N LEU A 52 4.15 22.06 11.64
CA LEU A 52 4.53 21.10 12.70
C LEU A 52 6.01 20.72 12.53
N PRO A 53 6.77 20.61 13.63
CA PRO A 53 8.16 20.18 13.54
C PRO A 53 8.21 18.77 12.93
N LYS A 54 8.97 18.61 11.83
CA LYS A 54 9.22 17.30 11.22
C LYS A 54 9.95 16.42 12.23
N ILE A 55 9.28 15.39 12.73
CA ILE A 55 9.93 14.35 13.55
C ILE A 55 10.89 13.61 12.63
N ALA A 56 12.17 13.56 13.00
CA ALA A 56 13.19 12.85 12.23
C ALA A 56 12.80 11.37 12.12
N ARG A 57 12.59 10.92 10.89
CA ARG A 57 12.24 9.53 10.61
C ARG A 57 13.42 8.63 10.85
N PRO A 58 13.14 7.36 11.14
CA PRO A 58 14.18 6.45 11.47
C PRO A 58 15.09 6.10 10.27
N ALA A 59 16.41 6.12 10.48
CA ALA A 59 17.39 5.72 9.47
C ALA A 59 17.15 4.30 8.93
N PHE A 60 17.13 4.17 7.61
CA PHE A 60 16.99 2.87 6.96
C PHE A 60 18.05 1.87 7.43
N HIS A 61 17.63 0.63 7.71
CA HIS A 61 18.53 -0.46 8.03
C HIS A 61 18.09 -1.75 7.31
N PRO A 62 18.93 -2.30 6.40
CA PRO A 62 18.57 -3.45 5.55
C PRO A 62 18.04 -4.66 6.34
N ALA A 63 18.58 -4.89 7.55
CA ALA A 63 18.20 -6.04 8.38
C ALA A 63 16.74 -6.04 8.86
N PHE A 64 16.06 -4.88 8.88
CA PHE A 64 14.65 -4.78 9.28
C PHE A 64 13.69 -4.75 8.07
N GLU A 65 14.26 -4.69 6.87
CA GLU A 65 13.51 -4.62 5.62
C GLU A 65 13.51 -5.96 4.85
N LEU A 66 13.57 -7.09 5.58
CA LEU A 66 13.57 -8.44 5.01
C LEU A 66 12.18 -8.92 4.62
N PHE A 67 12.11 -9.70 3.55
CA PHE A 67 10.91 -10.40 3.15
C PHE A 67 10.76 -11.70 3.94
N ARG A 68 9.52 -12.17 4.03
CA ARG A 68 9.22 -13.48 4.58
C ARG A 68 9.33 -14.52 3.48
N ASP A 69 10.43 -15.26 3.49
CA ASP A 69 10.68 -16.35 2.55
C ASP A 69 9.93 -17.63 2.91
N SER A 70 9.42 -18.32 1.89
CA SER A 70 8.82 -19.64 1.98
C SER A 70 9.91 -20.73 1.98
N GLY A 71 10.57 -20.90 3.13
CA GLY A 71 11.67 -21.85 3.29
C GLY A 71 13.03 -21.21 3.02
N ALA A 72 13.82 -21.79 2.12
CA ALA A 72 15.13 -21.26 1.70
C ALA A 72 15.26 -21.23 0.16
N PRO A 73 14.35 -20.52 -0.55
CA PRO A 73 14.31 -20.52 -2.01
C PRO A 73 15.54 -19.86 -2.65
N TRP A 74 16.27 -19.04 -1.89
CA TRP A 74 17.40 -18.23 -2.37
C TRP A 74 18.78 -18.86 -2.11
N GLY A 75 18.81 -20.10 -1.65
CA GLY A 75 20.02 -20.76 -1.15
C GLY A 75 20.29 -20.48 0.34
N GLN A 76 21.24 -21.21 0.92
CA GLN A 76 21.55 -21.08 2.36
C GLN A 76 22.08 -19.69 2.69
N GLY A 77 21.60 -19.13 3.80
CA GLY A 77 22.07 -17.84 4.34
C GLY A 77 21.61 -16.60 3.58
N ARG A 78 20.78 -16.74 2.54
CA ARG A 78 20.26 -15.61 1.76
C ARG A 78 18.79 -15.35 2.06
N ALA A 79 18.38 -14.10 1.93
CA ALA A 79 17.00 -13.66 2.00
C ALA A 79 16.76 -12.53 1.01
N LEU A 80 15.51 -12.38 0.58
CA LEU A 80 15.11 -11.18 -0.15
C LEU A 80 14.89 -10.04 0.86
N GLY A 81 15.42 -8.85 0.56
CA GLY A 81 15.32 -7.71 1.46
C GLY A 81 15.52 -6.39 0.74
N ALA A 82 15.13 -5.29 1.37
CA ALA A 82 15.50 -3.97 0.85
C ALA A 82 16.98 -3.70 1.09
N LEU A 83 17.64 -3.18 0.07
CA LEU A 83 19.05 -2.80 0.06
C LEU A 83 19.24 -1.32 0.40
N TRP A 84 18.26 -0.50 -0.01
CA TRP A 84 18.14 0.91 0.35
C TRP A 84 16.69 1.35 0.22
N VAL A 85 16.36 2.50 0.83
CA VAL A 85 15.10 3.21 0.65
C VAL A 85 15.37 4.67 0.33
N TYR A 86 14.63 5.22 -0.63
CA TYR A 86 14.50 6.63 -0.87
C TYR A 86 13.11 7.08 -0.45
N GLU A 87 13.07 8.09 0.41
CA GLU A 87 11.84 8.70 0.84
C GLU A 87 11.54 9.94 0.00
N LEU A 88 10.34 9.98 -0.57
CA LEU A 88 9.91 11.15 -1.32
C LEU A 88 9.64 12.32 -0.35
N PRO A 89 9.84 13.58 -0.78
CA PRO A 89 9.51 14.75 0.03
C PRO A 89 8.06 14.74 0.53
N ASP A 90 7.81 15.34 1.70
CA ASP A 90 6.44 15.42 2.27
C ASP A 90 5.41 15.96 1.27
N GLN A 91 4.19 15.40 1.31
CA GLN A 91 3.06 15.74 0.42
C GLN A 91 3.31 15.47 -1.08
N THR A 92 4.28 14.61 -1.39
CA THR A 92 4.45 14.10 -2.75
C THR A 92 4.07 12.63 -2.85
N ARG A 93 3.45 12.29 -3.98
CA ARG A 93 3.14 10.93 -4.38
C ARG A 93 4.10 10.48 -5.46
N ILE A 94 4.41 9.19 -5.49
CA ILE A 94 5.09 8.60 -6.62
C ILE A 94 4.07 8.40 -7.76
N ASP A 95 4.35 9.03 -8.90
CA ASP A 95 3.55 8.93 -10.14
C ASP A 95 4.33 8.22 -11.27
N GLY A 96 5.57 7.84 -10.98
CA GLY A 96 6.44 7.14 -11.92
C GLY A 96 7.73 6.64 -11.32
N LEU A 97 8.23 5.52 -11.85
CA LEU A 97 9.50 4.94 -11.45
C LEU A 97 10.20 4.32 -12.66
N ALA A 98 11.52 4.47 -12.69
CA ALA A 98 12.35 4.09 -13.82
C ALA A 98 13.74 3.67 -13.38
N SER A 99 14.29 2.65 -14.03
CA SER A 99 15.72 2.33 -13.97
C SER A 99 16.30 2.39 -15.37
N LEU A 100 17.36 3.19 -15.57
CA LEU A 100 18.00 3.39 -16.86
C LEU A 100 19.50 3.09 -16.75
N PRO A 101 20.04 2.13 -17.52
CA PRO A 101 21.47 1.84 -17.53
C PRO A 101 22.30 3.12 -17.79
N GLY A 102 23.28 3.39 -16.92
CA GLY A 102 24.14 4.59 -16.98
C GLY A 102 23.45 5.92 -16.62
N SER A 103 22.12 6.01 -16.71
CA SER A 103 21.35 7.20 -16.35
C SER A 103 20.76 7.14 -14.95
N GLY A 104 20.97 6.05 -14.21
CA GLY A 104 20.52 5.91 -12.81
C GLY A 104 19.02 5.64 -12.72
N ILE A 105 18.45 5.97 -11.57
CA ILE A 105 17.05 5.73 -11.24
C ILE A 105 16.30 7.06 -11.33
N ILE A 106 15.11 7.07 -11.92
CA ILE A 106 14.29 8.28 -12.02
C ILE A 106 12.96 8.05 -11.33
N VAL A 107 12.62 8.95 -10.43
CA VAL A 107 11.36 8.99 -9.69
C VAL A 107 10.57 10.20 -10.17
N ALA A 108 9.33 9.98 -10.61
CA ALA A 108 8.38 11.05 -10.85
C ALA A 108 7.61 11.32 -9.56
N GLU A 109 7.77 12.53 -9.04
CA GLU A 109 7.14 13.01 -7.82
C GLU A 109 6.03 13.99 -8.22
N GLY A 110 4.78 13.62 -7.96
CA GLY A 110 3.62 14.50 -8.12
C GLY A 110 3.22 15.11 -6.79
N GLY A 111 2.88 16.39 -6.75
CA GLY A 111 2.27 16.99 -5.55
C GLY A 111 0.80 16.61 -5.43
N GLU A 112 0.31 16.33 -4.21
CA GLU A 112 -1.09 15.91 -3.95
C GLU A 112 -2.16 16.85 -4.57
N ASN A 113 -1.82 18.11 -4.82
CA ASN A 113 -2.73 19.12 -5.40
C ASN A 113 -2.07 20.00 -6.48
N SER A 114 -0.98 19.55 -7.12
CA SER A 114 -0.26 20.39 -8.08
C SER A 114 -0.16 19.78 -9.47
N TYR A 115 -0.43 20.59 -10.50
CA TYR A 115 -0.11 20.31 -11.91
C TYR A 115 1.40 20.39 -12.21
N ARG A 116 2.25 20.22 -11.20
CA ARG A 116 3.71 20.29 -11.31
C ARG A 116 4.26 18.98 -10.80
N HIS A 117 4.92 18.27 -11.69
CA HIS A 117 5.70 17.09 -11.34
C HIS A 117 7.17 17.49 -11.23
N ARG A 118 7.92 16.65 -10.53
CA ARG A 118 9.36 16.74 -10.43
C ARG A 118 9.94 15.39 -10.82
N LEU A 119 11.02 15.41 -11.58
CA LEU A 119 11.80 14.21 -11.85
C LEU A 119 13.03 14.25 -10.95
N THR A 120 13.07 13.36 -9.97
CA THR A 120 14.24 13.18 -9.11
C THR A 120 15.06 12.02 -9.64
N ARG A 121 16.34 12.29 -9.89
CA ARG A 121 17.32 11.29 -10.29
C ARG A 121 18.04 10.78 -9.05
N LEU A 122 17.98 9.49 -8.81
CA LEU A 122 18.75 8.79 -7.79
C LEU A 122 19.94 8.06 -8.44
N ASP A 123 21.03 7.95 -7.70
CA ASP A 123 22.08 6.99 -8.03
C ASP A 123 21.66 5.55 -7.68
N GLN A 124 22.55 4.58 -7.91
CA GLN A 124 22.28 3.17 -7.62
C GLN A 124 22.17 2.84 -6.12
N ALA A 125 22.57 3.76 -5.25
CA ALA A 125 22.43 3.65 -3.80
C ALA A 125 21.15 4.35 -3.28
N GLY A 126 20.31 4.88 -4.18
CA GLY A 126 19.09 5.60 -3.82
C GLY A 126 19.33 7.03 -3.35
N VAL A 127 20.54 7.57 -3.53
CA VAL A 127 20.87 8.93 -3.12
C VAL A 127 20.44 9.91 -4.23
N PRO A 128 19.67 10.97 -3.90
CA PRO A 128 19.25 11.94 -4.89
C PRO A 128 20.43 12.75 -5.42
N ALA A 129 20.65 12.71 -6.73
CA ALA A 129 21.70 13.42 -7.43
C ALA A 129 21.23 14.75 -8.03
N SER A 130 20.00 14.77 -8.57
CA SER A 130 19.41 15.97 -9.16
C SER A 130 17.89 15.89 -9.13
N SER A 131 17.21 17.04 -9.13
CA SER A 131 15.75 17.10 -9.20
C SER A 131 15.34 18.26 -10.10
N VAL A 132 14.55 17.99 -11.13
CA VAL A 132 14.12 18.97 -12.13
C VAL A 132 12.60 19.09 -12.15
N PRO A 133 12.02 20.30 -12.12
CA PRO A 133 10.59 20.47 -12.30
C PRO A 133 10.22 20.19 -13.76
N VAL A 134 9.09 19.53 -13.98
CA VAL A 134 8.55 19.29 -15.31
C VAL A 134 7.12 19.81 -15.37
N SER A 135 6.80 20.45 -16.51
CA SER A 135 5.47 21.00 -16.76
C SER A 135 4.52 19.90 -17.23
N GLY A 136 3.37 19.80 -16.56
CA GLY A 136 2.34 18.83 -16.92
C GLY A 136 1.80 18.06 -15.73
N TYR A 137 0.59 17.53 -15.89
CA TYR A 137 -0.04 16.63 -14.94
C TYR A 137 0.00 15.22 -15.51
N PHE A 138 0.88 14.37 -14.97
CA PHE A 138 1.00 12.99 -15.41
C PHE A 138 0.10 12.09 -14.57
N MET A 139 -0.60 11.18 -15.24
CA MET A 139 -1.34 10.09 -14.62
C MET A 139 -0.52 8.79 -14.59
N SER A 140 0.43 8.67 -15.51
CA SER A 140 1.40 7.58 -15.56
C SER A 140 2.73 8.10 -16.13
N LEU A 141 3.82 7.47 -15.70
CA LEU A 141 5.13 7.62 -16.29
C LEU A 141 5.73 6.23 -16.51
N LEU A 142 6.04 5.93 -17.76
CA LEU A 142 6.84 4.78 -18.15
C LEU A 142 8.25 5.27 -18.48
N ALA A 143 9.26 4.43 -18.33
CA ALA A 143 10.61 4.77 -18.73
C ALA A 143 11.33 3.58 -19.31
N GLY A 144 12.26 3.85 -20.22
CA GLY A 144 13.06 2.82 -20.86
C GLY A 144 13.82 3.36 -22.06
N ASN A 145 14.31 2.45 -22.90
CA ASN A 145 14.90 2.81 -24.18
C ASN A 145 13.78 3.06 -25.21
N LEU A 146 13.77 4.24 -25.82
CA LEU A 146 12.88 4.61 -26.91
C LEU A 146 13.70 5.31 -28.00
N GLY A 147 13.73 4.75 -29.22
CA GLY A 147 14.53 5.28 -30.32
C GLY A 147 16.04 5.17 -30.11
N GLY A 148 16.51 4.20 -29.31
CA GLY A 148 17.92 3.99 -28.99
C GLY A 148 18.44 4.93 -27.90
N LYS A 149 17.54 5.64 -27.21
CA LYS A 149 17.89 6.61 -26.17
C LYS A 149 17.03 6.37 -24.93
N PRO A 150 17.57 6.56 -23.72
CA PRO A 150 16.77 6.57 -22.51
C PRO A 150 15.67 7.64 -22.62
N ALA A 151 14.44 7.33 -22.27
CA ALA A 151 13.30 8.23 -22.38
C ALA A 151 12.32 8.02 -21.23
N LEU A 152 11.57 9.07 -20.93
CA LEU A 152 10.43 9.04 -20.03
C LEU A 152 9.18 9.31 -20.85
N VAL A 153 8.19 8.43 -20.75
CA VAL A 153 6.93 8.50 -21.46
C VAL A 153 5.87 8.86 -20.44
N ALA A 154 5.47 10.12 -20.44
CA ALA A 154 4.51 10.68 -19.51
C ALA A 154 3.14 10.79 -20.19
N GLN A 155 2.09 10.32 -19.54
CA GLN A 155 0.73 10.41 -20.08
C GLN A 155 -0.13 11.30 -19.18
N ASP A 156 -0.89 12.20 -19.81
CA ASP A 156 -1.96 12.96 -19.17
C ASP A 156 -3.33 12.51 -19.71
N MET A 157 -4.42 13.17 -19.31
CA MET A 157 -5.78 12.80 -19.76
C MET A 157 -5.97 12.88 -21.29
N TYR A 158 -5.15 13.64 -22.00
CA TYR A 158 -5.36 13.97 -23.42
C TYR A 158 -4.12 13.74 -24.29
N HIS A 159 -2.95 13.58 -23.69
CA HIS A 159 -1.69 13.59 -24.41
C HIS A 159 -0.68 12.57 -23.89
N LEU A 160 0.17 12.16 -24.82
CA LEU A 160 1.41 11.46 -24.58
C LEU A 160 2.55 12.46 -24.76
N GLN A 161 3.46 12.53 -23.79
CA GLN A 161 4.65 13.36 -23.85
C GLN A 161 5.87 12.49 -23.60
N VAL A 162 6.83 12.56 -24.53
CA VAL A 162 8.13 11.91 -24.36
C VAL A 162 9.14 12.94 -23.94
N LEU A 163 9.78 12.69 -22.80
CA LEU A 163 10.85 13.49 -22.22
C LEU A 163 12.16 12.72 -22.33
N ASP A 164 13.27 13.45 -22.34
CA ASP A 164 14.56 12.86 -22.03
C ASP A 164 14.74 12.68 -20.50
N PRO A 165 15.81 11.99 -20.05
CA PRO A 165 16.08 11.80 -18.62
C PRO A 165 16.27 13.09 -17.81
N SER A 166 16.55 14.22 -18.48
CA SER A 166 16.66 15.54 -17.84
C SER A 166 15.32 16.27 -17.74
N GLY A 167 14.23 15.65 -18.22
CA GLY A 167 12.89 16.23 -18.18
C GLY A 167 12.56 17.14 -19.35
N GLU A 168 13.49 17.34 -20.29
CA GLU A 168 13.25 18.15 -21.48
C GLU A 168 12.36 17.39 -22.48
N PRO A 169 11.31 18.03 -23.03
CA PRO A 169 10.42 17.38 -23.98
C PRO A 169 11.14 17.08 -25.30
N ARG A 170 11.06 15.81 -25.73
CA ARG A 170 11.47 15.38 -27.07
C ARG A 170 10.35 15.60 -28.08
N TRP A 171 9.14 15.15 -27.74
CA TRP A 171 7.95 15.34 -28.55
C TRP A 171 6.69 15.10 -27.71
N LYS A 172 5.56 15.59 -28.21
CA LYS A 172 4.23 15.44 -27.60
C LYS A 172 3.21 15.14 -28.69
N ASP A 173 2.27 14.24 -28.40
CA ASP A 173 1.17 13.86 -29.28
C ASP A 173 -0.14 13.83 -28.49
N SER A 174 -1.28 13.97 -29.18
CA SER A 174 -2.63 13.78 -28.63
C SER A 174 -3.03 12.30 -28.60
N LEU A 175 -2.06 11.40 -28.68
CA LEU A 175 -2.26 9.97 -28.52
C LEU A 175 -2.49 9.66 -27.04
N GLN A 176 -3.60 9.00 -26.73
CA GLN A 176 -3.89 8.50 -25.40
C GLN A 176 -3.79 6.98 -25.42
N MET A 177 -2.93 6.40 -24.59
CA MET A 177 -2.83 4.94 -24.45
C MET A 177 -3.35 4.52 -23.07
N GLU A 178 -4.26 3.54 -23.02
CA GLU A 178 -4.79 3.01 -21.74
C GLU A 178 -3.78 2.09 -21.04
N SER A 179 -2.95 1.42 -21.84
CA SER A 179 -1.79 0.66 -21.39
C SER A 179 -0.65 0.91 -22.37
N ALA A 180 0.58 0.93 -21.88
CA ALA A 180 1.76 1.15 -22.71
C ALA A 180 2.93 0.29 -22.24
N ALA A 181 3.69 -0.23 -23.21
CA ALA A 181 4.92 -0.98 -22.98
C ALA A 181 6.02 -0.48 -23.93
N LEU A 182 7.27 -0.56 -23.48
CA LEU A 182 8.45 -0.29 -24.30
C LEU A 182 9.12 -1.62 -24.68
N CYS A 183 9.34 -1.81 -25.98
CA CYS A 183 9.96 -3.01 -26.53
C CYS A 183 10.62 -2.69 -27.87
N ASP A 184 11.79 -3.28 -28.16
CA ASP A 184 12.37 -3.26 -29.50
C ASP A 184 11.57 -4.22 -30.40
N LEU A 185 10.62 -3.69 -31.15
CA LEU A 185 9.63 -4.45 -31.92
C LEU A 185 10.14 -4.85 -33.30
N ASP A 186 11.11 -4.10 -33.85
CA ASP A 186 11.69 -4.38 -35.17
C ASP A 186 13.14 -4.88 -35.12
N ARG A 187 13.72 -5.04 -33.91
CA ARG A 187 15.06 -5.56 -33.63
C ARG A 187 16.19 -4.72 -34.24
N ASP A 188 15.99 -3.41 -34.34
CA ASP A 188 17.02 -2.48 -34.80
C ASP A 188 17.93 -1.97 -33.66
N GLY A 189 17.69 -2.42 -32.41
CA GLY A 189 18.37 -1.97 -31.20
C GLY A 189 17.78 -0.69 -30.61
N ARG A 190 16.66 -0.19 -31.13
CA ARG A 190 15.97 1.01 -30.69
C ARG A 190 14.56 0.63 -30.26
N GLY A 191 14.24 0.87 -28.99
CA GLY A 191 12.90 0.53 -28.50
C GLY A 191 11.79 1.35 -29.15
N GLU A 192 10.61 0.75 -29.26
CA GLU A 192 9.33 1.37 -29.61
C GLU A 192 8.37 1.38 -28.43
N LEU A 193 7.38 2.27 -28.52
CA LEU A 193 6.25 2.30 -27.58
C LEU A 193 5.03 1.65 -28.25
N VAL A 194 4.39 0.70 -27.55
CA VAL A 194 3.18 0.04 -28.01
C VAL A 194 2.12 0.02 -26.92
N GLY A 195 0.85 0.14 -27.29
CA GLY A 195 -0.24 0.23 -26.33
C GLY A 195 -1.63 0.32 -26.96
N GLY A 196 -2.67 0.08 -26.17
CA GLY A 196 -4.07 0.21 -26.57
C GLY A 196 -4.50 1.68 -26.60
N VAL A 197 -5.21 2.12 -27.64
CA VAL A 197 -5.57 3.54 -27.83
C VAL A 197 -6.91 3.85 -27.16
N ALA A 198 -6.94 4.72 -26.15
CA ALA A 198 -8.13 4.97 -25.33
C ALA A 198 -9.36 5.45 -26.11
N ARG A 199 -9.13 6.25 -27.15
CA ARG A 199 -10.21 6.74 -28.02
C ARG A 199 -10.86 5.63 -28.85
N TYR A 200 -10.13 4.54 -29.10
CA TYR A 200 -10.53 3.45 -29.98
C TYR A 200 -10.35 2.13 -29.23
N LYS A 201 -11.42 1.71 -28.55
CA LYS A 201 -11.41 0.64 -27.54
C LYS A 201 -10.82 -0.70 -27.99
N ASN A 202 -10.61 -0.93 -29.27
CA ASN A 202 -10.11 -2.18 -29.84
C ASN A 202 -8.85 -2.01 -30.71
N GLU A 203 -8.23 -0.83 -30.72
CA GLU A 203 -7.03 -0.55 -31.50
C GLU A 203 -5.78 -0.53 -30.62
N LEU A 204 -4.69 -1.05 -31.19
CA LEU A 204 -3.33 -0.87 -30.69
C LEU A 204 -2.53 -0.04 -31.67
N ARG A 205 -1.61 0.74 -31.13
CA ARG A 205 -0.67 1.53 -31.91
C ARG A 205 0.75 1.28 -31.41
N ALA A 206 1.66 1.05 -32.35
CA ALA A 206 3.10 1.13 -32.11
C ALA A 206 3.66 2.42 -32.71
N VAL A 207 4.50 3.13 -31.94
CA VAL A 207 5.18 4.35 -32.36
C VAL A 207 6.68 4.22 -32.16
N ARG A 208 7.43 4.76 -33.13
CA ARG A 208 8.88 4.89 -33.09
C ARG A 208 9.30 5.94 -32.08
N GLY A 209 10.59 5.96 -31.74
CA GLY A 209 11.10 6.93 -30.77
C GLY A 209 11.06 8.41 -31.20
N ASP A 210 10.80 8.70 -32.48
CA ASP A 210 10.52 10.04 -33.00
C ASP A 210 9.02 10.40 -33.02
N GLY A 211 8.16 9.52 -32.48
CA GLY A 211 6.70 9.67 -32.45
C GLY A 211 6.00 9.25 -33.73
N ARG A 212 6.74 8.88 -34.79
CA ARG A 212 6.11 8.40 -36.03
C ARG A 212 5.48 7.04 -35.81
N ARG A 213 4.30 6.86 -36.39
CA ARG A 213 3.61 5.57 -36.42
C ARG A 213 4.50 4.49 -37.03
N LEU A 214 4.67 3.38 -36.32
CA LEU A 214 5.24 2.15 -36.84
C LEU A 214 4.16 1.30 -37.51
N TRP A 215 3.11 0.95 -36.77
CA TRP A 215 1.93 0.24 -37.26
C TRP A 215 0.72 0.49 -36.36
N ASP A 216 -0.47 0.21 -36.91
CA ASP A 216 -1.75 0.14 -36.20
C ASP A 216 -2.26 -1.31 -36.31
N ALA A 217 -2.85 -1.83 -35.24
CA ALA A 217 -3.50 -3.14 -35.23
C ALA A 217 -4.88 -3.04 -34.57
N THR A 218 -5.80 -3.91 -34.94
CA THR A 218 -7.12 -3.99 -34.33
C THR A 218 -7.33 -5.41 -33.82
N VAL A 219 -7.75 -5.53 -32.57
CA VAL A 219 -8.13 -6.82 -31.97
C VAL A 219 -9.65 -6.96 -31.93
N PRO A 220 -10.20 -8.17 -32.04
CA PRO A 220 -11.64 -8.38 -31.98
C PRO A 220 -12.16 -8.29 -30.53
N ALA A 221 -12.26 -7.08 -29.99
CA ALA A 221 -12.69 -6.79 -28.62
C ALA A 221 -13.62 -5.57 -28.50
N ASP A 222 -14.30 -5.43 -27.36
CA ASP A 222 -15.07 -4.23 -27.03
C ASP A 222 -14.21 -3.20 -26.27
N HIS A 223 -13.17 -3.66 -25.57
CA HIS A 223 -12.18 -2.86 -24.85
C HIS A 223 -10.87 -3.62 -24.66
N VAL A 224 -9.74 -2.91 -24.71
CA VAL A 224 -8.43 -3.37 -24.27
C VAL A 224 -8.30 -3.08 -22.77
N LEU A 225 -7.93 -4.08 -21.98
CA LEU A 225 -7.75 -3.98 -20.54
C LEU A 225 -6.29 -3.67 -20.18
N GLY A 226 -5.36 -4.25 -20.94
CA GLY A 226 -3.94 -4.08 -20.72
C GLY A 226 -3.11 -4.67 -21.85
N SER A 227 -1.81 -4.44 -21.81
CA SER A 227 -0.86 -5.01 -22.76
C SER A 227 0.49 -5.25 -22.13
N ALA A 228 1.24 -6.19 -22.69
CA ALA A 228 2.62 -6.48 -22.34
C ALA A 228 3.42 -6.72 -23.62
N ALA A 229 4.68 -6.31 -23.65
CA ALA A 229 5.55 -6.54 -24.79
C ALA A 229 6.96 -6.94 -24.33
N ALA A 230 7.57 -7.88 -25.04
CA ALA A 230 8.97 -8.26 -24.82
C ALA A 230 9.58 -8.80 -26.12
N ASP A 231 10.89 -8.57 -26.31
CA ASP A 231 11.65 -9.34 -27.28
C ASP A 231 11.96 -10.71 -26.69
N LEU A 232 11.24 -11.71 -27.18
CA LEU A 232 11.45 -13.08 -26.77
C LEU A 232 12.67 -13.67 -27.45
N GLY A 233 13.46 -13.00 -28.28
CA GLY A 233 14.65 -13.60 -28.91
C GLY A 233 14.33 -14.73 -29.90
N GLY A 234 15.35 -15.37 -30.46
CA GLY A 234 15.18 -16.55 -31.32
C GLY A 234 14.25 -16.37 -32.53
N LYS A 235 13.52 -17.46 -32.86
CA LYS A 235 12.55 -17.50 -33.97
C LYS A 235 11.22 -16.82 -33.62
N GLU A 236 10.94 -16.69 -32.33
CA GLU A 236 9.68 -16.16 -31.83
C GLU A 236 9.54 -14.66 -32.07
N GLY A 237 10.65 -13.93 -32.04
CA GLY A 237 10.59 -12.50 -32.31
C GLY A 237 10.19 -11.67 -31.08
N PRO A 238 10.04 -10.35 -31.28
CA PRO A 238 9.25 -9.50 -30.42
C PRO A 238 7.79 -9.91 -30.46
N MET A 239 7.16 -9.89 -29.28
CA MET A 239 5.77 -10.30 -29.10
C MET A 239 5.03 -9.29 -28.22
N VAL A 240 3.78 -9.05 -28.58
CA VAL A 240 2.86 -8.18 -27.84
C VAL A 240 1.66 -9.02 -27.40
N ALA A 241 1.45 -9.13 -26.10
CA ALA A 241 0.24 -9.68 -25.52
C ALA A 241 -0.75 -8.54 -25.25
N VAL A 242 -2.00 -8.74 -25.67
CA VAL A 242 -3.10 -7.81 -25.46
C VAL A 242 -4.17 -8.52 -24.65
N PHE A 243 -4.50 -7.96 -23.50
CA PHE A 243 -5.60 -8.45 -22.68
C PHE A 243 -6.83 -7.63 -23.02
N ALA A 244 -7.89 -8.28 -23.45
CA ALA A 244 -9.06 -7.60 -23.96
C ALA A 244 -10.33 -8.34 -23.55
N ALA A 245 -11.46 -7.66 -23.59
CA ALA A 245 -12.74 -8.29 -23.31
C ALA A 245 -13.80 -7.95 -24.36
N ARG A 246 -14.64 -8.95 -24.66
CA ARG A 246 -15.72 -8.88 -25.63
C ARG A 246 -16.95 -9.59 -25.10
N ARG A 247 -18.08 -8.87 -25.03
CA ARG A 247 -19.36 -9.38 -24.53
C ARG A 247 -19.23 -10.09 -23.17
N GLY A 248 -18.42 -9.52 -22.28
CA GLY A 248 -18.16 -10.06 -20.93
C GLY A 248 -17.24 -11.28 -20.89
N ARG A 249 -16.60 -11.67 -22.01
CA ARG A 249 -15.58 -12.72 -22.04
C ARG A 249 -14.22 -12.11 -22.31
N ALA A 250 -13.25 -12.40 -21.44
CA ALA A 250 -11.89 -11.97 -21.66
C ALA A 250 -11.15 -12.90 -22.62
N THR A 251 -10.30 -12.30 -23.44
CA THR A 251 -9.50 -12.93 -24.49
C THR A 251 -8.10 -12.33 -24.44
N VAL A 252 -7.09 -13.18 -24.63
CA VAL A 252 -5.72 -12.75 -24.81
C VAL A 252 -5.38 -12.87 -26.29
N HIS A 253 -4.85 -11.80 -26.87
CA HIS A 253 -4.36 -11.74 -28.24
C HIS A 253 -2.84 -11.62 -28.24
N LEU A 254 -2.13 -12.54 -28.88
CA LEU A 254 -0.69 -12.46 -29.10
C LEU A 254 -0.43 -11.98 -30.52
N LEU A 255 0.30 -10.87 -30.63
CA LEU A 255 0.74 -10.27 -31.88
C LEU A 255 2.26 -10.37 -32.01
N ASP A 256 2.77 -10.48 -33.24
CA ASP A 256 4.20 -10.34 -33.51
C ASP A 256 4.66 -8.86 -33.48
N GLY A 257 5.96 -8.62 -33.61
CA GLY A 257 6.54 -7.27 -33.64
C GLY A 257 6.01 -6.35 -34.77
N LYS A 258 5.27 -6.89 -35.74
CA LYS A 258 4.61 -6.15 -36.83
C LYS A 258 3.12 -5.94 -36.58
N GLY A 259 2.62 -6.31 -35.41
CA GLY A 259 1.20 -6.22 -35.05
C GLY A 259 0.32 -7.31 -35.69
N SER A 260 0.92 -8.36 -36.26
CA SER A 260 0.17 -9.45 -36.91
C SER A 260 -0.25 -10.53 -35.91
N PRO A 261 -1.49 -11.07 -35.99
CA PRO A 261 -1.95 -12.09 -35.04
C PRO A 261 -1.19 -13.43 -35.11
N VAL A 262 -0.67 -13.85 -33.96
CA VAL A 262 0.02 -15.14 -33.78
C VAL A 262 -0.92 -16.17 -33.16
N LEU A 263 -1.57 -15.82 -32.04
CA LEU A 263 -2.45 -16.71 -31.28
C LEU A 263 -3.46 -15.90 -30.48
N ASP A 264 -4.72 -16.30 -30.54
CA ASP A 264 -5.79 -15.76 -29.70
C ASP A 264 -6.40 -16.89 -28.87
N TYR A 265 -6.70 -16.64 -27.61
CA TYR A 265 -7.39 -17.62 -26.76
C TYR A 265 -8.25 -16.96 -25.68
N PRO A 266 -9.40 -17.56 -25.31
CA PRO A 266 -10.20 -17.08 -24.20
C PRO A 266 -9.48 -17.31 -22.87
N ASP A 267 -9.63 -16.38 -21.93
CA ASP A 267 -9.08 -16.49 -20.59
C ASP A 267 -10.14 -16.08 -19.56
N ASP A 268 -10.65 -17.05 -18.80
CA ASP A 268 -11.72 -16.85 -17.81
C ASP A 268 -11.25 -16.13 -16.54
N SER A 269 -9.94 -15.99 -16.30
CA SER A 269 -9.42 -15.15 -15.22
C SER A 269 -9.58 -13.66 -15.47
N ALA A 270 -9.98 -13.28 -16.69
CA ALA A 270 -10.06 -11.89 -17.12
C ALA A 270 -8.79 -11.08 -16.83
N PRO A 271 -7.67 -11.44 -17.46
CA PRO A 271 -6.41 -10.80 -17.17
C PRO A 271 -6.45 -9.31 -17.50
N GLU A 272 -5.93 -8.50 -16.59
CA GLU A 272 -5.75 -7.05 -16.78
C GLU A 272 -4.27 -6.71 -16.92
N ILE A 273 -3.37 -7.52 -16.33
CA ILE A 273 -1.93 -7.31 -16.36
C ILE A 273 -1.21 -8.61 -16.73
N GLY A 274 0.01 -8.49 -17.25
CA GLY A 274 0.85 -9.65 -17.51
C GLY A 274 2.26 -9.28 -17.95
N VAL A 275 3.11 -10.30 -18.09
CA VAL A 275 4.50 -10.19 -18.52
C VAL A 275 4.87 -11.35 -19.43
N LEU A 276 5.74 -11.07 -20.39
CA LEU A 276 6.32 -12.03 -21.31
C LEU A 276 7.78 -12.28 -20.93
N GLY A 277 8.22 -13.55 -20.95
CA GLY A 277 9.57 -13.93 -20.58
C GLY A 277 9.98 -15.28 -21.16
N ARG A 278 11.09 -15.83 -20.64
CA ARG A 278 11.58 -17.17 -20.99
C ARG A 278 11.83 -18.01 -19.74
N PHE A 279 11.51 -19.29 -19.83
CA PHE A 279 12.00 -20.31 -18.90
C PHE A 279 13.51 -20.51 -19.10
N ALA A 280 14.17 -21.15 -18.13
CA ALA A 280 15.60 -21.49 -18.21
C ALA A 280 15.97 -22.36 -19.45
N ASP A 281 15.02 -23.18 -19.93
CA ASP A 281 15.17 -23.98 -21.15
C ASP A 281 15.03 -23.14 -22.45
N GLY A 282 14.79 -21.84 -22.32
CA GLY A 282 14.56 -20.89 -23.40
C GLY A 282 13.12 -20.83 -23.89
N THR A 283 12.21 -21.69 -23.46
CA THR A 283 10.82 -21.65 -23.91
C THR A 283 10.17 -20.33 -23.50
N PRO A 284 9.49 -19.62 -24.41
CA PRO A 284 8.78 -18.41 -24.04
C PRO A 284 7.55 -18.70 -23.17
N PHE A 285 7.23 -17.76 -22.29
CA PHE A 285 6.04 -17.82 -21.45
C PHE A 285 5.31 -16.50 -21.38
N LEU A 286 4.02 -16.60 -21.08
CA LEU A 286 3.18 -15.49 -20.67
C LEU A 286 2.66 -15.77 -19.27
N ALA A 287 2.94 -14.86 -18.35
CA ALA A 287 2.32 -14.82 -17.04
C ALA A 287 1.24 -13.72 -17.02
N THR A 288 0.03 -14.08 -16.61
CA THR A 288 -1.10 -13.16 -16.52
C THR A 288 -1.69 -13.15 -15.13
N VAL A 289 -2.22 -12.00 -14.73
CA VAL A 289 -3.02 -11.85 -13.52
C VAL A 289 -4.34 -11.18 -13.86
N GLY A 290 -5.42 -11.74 -13.34
CA GLY A 290 -6.77 -11.20 -13.46
C GLY A 290 -7.67 -11.70 -12.34
N SER A 291 -8.77 -10.97 -12.12
CA SER A 291 -9.82 -11.35 -11.19
C SER A 291 -10.95 -12.03 -11.94
N GLU A 292 -11.36 -13.23 -11.50
CA GLU A 292 -12.68 -13.73 -11.88
C GLU A 292 -13.71 -12.71 -11.39
N TRP A 293 -14.55 -12.19 -12.30
CA TRP A 293 -15.50 -11.07 -12.10
C TRP A 293 -16.55 -11.29 -10.98
N GLN A 294 -16.42 -12.34 -10.18
CA GLN A 294 -17.31 -12.74 -9.09
C GLN A 294 -16.59 -13.39 -7.89
N ALA A 295 -15.31 -13.78 -8.01
CA ALA A 295 -14.60 -14.54 -6.96
C ALA A 295 -13.90 -13.67 -5.91
N GLY A 296 -13.61 -12.40 -6.24
CA GLY A 296 -12.92 -11.47 -5.34
C GLY A 296 -11.45 -11.80 -5.08
N HIS A 297 -10.87 -12.71 -5.85
CA HIS A 297 -9.49 -13.17 -5.75
C HIS A 297 -8.79 -13.04 -7.11
N ASP A 298 -7.54 -12.58 -7.10
CA ASP A 298 -6.70 -12.55 -8.30
C ASP A 298 -6.01 -13.89 -8.53
N ARG A 299 -5.97 -14.33 -9.79
CA ARG A 299 -5.30 -15.57 -10.19
C ARG A 299 -4.07 -15.27 -11.04
N LEU A 300 -2.93 -15.81 -10.63
CA LEU A 300 -1.71 -15.84 -11.43
C LEU A 300 -1.72 -17.09 -12.31
N ARG A 301 -1.63 -16.92 -13.63
CA ARG A 301 -1.51 -18.01 -14.60
C ARG A 301 -0.21 -17.90 -15.37
N ILE A 302 0.50 -19.01 -15.50
CA ILE A 302 1.77 -19.08 -16.24
C ILE A 302 1.60 -20.07 -17.37
N SER A 303 1.79 -19.61 -18.60
CA SER A 303 1.54 -20.40 -19.81
C SER A 303 2.78 -20.47 -20.68
N ARG A 304 3.16 -21.67 -21.12
CA ARG A 304 4.17 -21.87 -22.16
C ARG A 304 3.60 -21.50 -23.53
N LEU A 305 4.41 -20.81 -24.30
CA LEU A 305 4.12 -20.41 -25.68
C LEU A 305 5.01 -21.18 -26.64
N ALA A 306 4.42 -21.78 -27.67
CA ALA A 306 5.16 -22.46 -28.73
C ALA A 306 4.50 -22.20 -30.08
N GLY A 307 5.01 -21.19 -30.80
CA GLY A 307 4.43 -20.73 -32.06
C GLY A 307 2.96 -20.33 -31.90
N ARG A 308 2.05 -21.09 -32.51
CA ARG A 308 0.59 -20.86 -32.45
C ARG A 308 -0.10 -21.69 -31.36
N THR A 309 0.64 -22.20 -30.38
CA THR A 309 0.09 -23.03 -29.30
C THR A 309 0.41 -22.45 -27.93
N ARG A 310 -0.52 -22.67 -27.01
CA ARG A 310 -0.40 -22.32 -25.59
C ARG A 310 -0.63 -23.58 -24.77
N LYS A 311 0.18 -23.76 -23.73
CA LYS A 311 -0.07 -24.73 -22.66
C LYS A 311 -0.04 -24.00 -21.31
N LEU A 312 -1.13 -24.07 -20.55
CA LEU A 312 -1.12 -23.62 -19.16
C LEU A 312 -0.18 -24.53 -18.37
N GLU A 313 0.86 -23.95 -17.77
CA GLU A 313 1.83 -24.68 -16.96
C GLU A 313 1.35 -24.79 -15.52
N THR A 314 0.87 -23.67 -14.97
CA THR A 314 0.42 -23.60 -13.59
C THR A 314 -0.52 -22.41 -13.37
N GLU A 315 -1.29 -22.50 -12.29
CA GLU A 315 -2.17 -21.45 -11.78
C GLU A 315 -1.98 -21.34 -10.26
N ALA A 316 -2.01 -20.12 -9.73
CA ALA A 316 -1.94 -19.84 -8.31
C ALA A 316 -2.99 -18.81 -7.90
N ASP A 317 -3.65 -19.03 -6.77
CA ASP A 317 -4.52 -18.05 -6.11
C ASP A 317 -3.64 -17.05 -5.35
N VAL A 318 -3.76 -15.77 -5.69
CA VAL A 318 -3.01 -14.68 -5.07
C VAL A 318 -3.71 -14.17 -3.80
N GLY A 319 -4.93 -14.64 -3.53
CA GLY A 319 -5.75 -14.29 -2.37
C GLY A 319 -6.69 -13.11 -2.63
N PRO A 320 -7.36 -12.59 -1.58
CA PRO A 320 -8.34 -11.50 -1.67
C PRO A 320 -7.64 -10.14 -1.80
N THR A 321 -6.86 -9.98 -2.86
CA THR A 321 -6.07 -8.80 -3.15
C THR A 321 -6.19 -8.45 -4.62
N HIS A 322 -6.06 -7.17 -4.96
CA HIS A 322 -6.03 -6.73 -6.34
C HIS A 322 -4.59 -6.37 -6.73
N VAL A 323 -4.03 -7.09 -7.70
CA VAL A 323 -2.70 -6.89 -8.24
C VAL A 323 -2.75 -5.73 -9.24
N VAL A 324 -1.90 -4.75 -9.00
CA VAL A 324 -1.86 -3.50 -9.79
C VAL A 324 -0.54 -3.33 -10.55
N SER A 325 0.47 -4.16 -10.25
CA SER A 325 1.73 -4.17 -10.98
C SER A 325 2.36 -5.57 -11.00
N ILE A 326 3.11 -5.83 -12.07
CA ILE A 326 3.82 -7.09 -12.28
C ILE A 326 5.17 -6.81 -12.93
N ALA A 327 6.20 -7.56 -12.53
CA ALA A 327 7.52 -7.51 -13.13
C ALA A 327 8.17 -8.91 -13.15
N LEU A 328 9.17 -9.06 -14.00
CA LEU A 328 10.09 -10.21 -13.98
C LEU A 328 11.44 -9.77 -13.43
N ALA A 329 12.03 -10.56 -12.54
CA ALA A 329 13.39 -10.34 -12.05
C ALA A 329 14.05 -11.68 -11.73
N ASP A 330 15.24 -11.90 -12.27
CA ASP A 330 16.09 -13.04 -11.91
C ASP A 330 16.92 -12.69 -10.67
N PHE A 331 16.38 -12.98 -9.47
CA PHE A 331 17.09 -12.63 -8.23
C PHE A 331 18.34 -13.49 -8.03
N THR A 332 18.40 -14.69 -8.62
CA THR A 332 19.45 -15.68 -8.35
C THR A 332 20.59 -15.66 -9.38
N GLY A 333 20.32 -15.17 -10.60
CA GLY A 333 21.21 -15.17 -11.75
C GLY A 333 21.19 -16.49 -12.54
N ASP A 334 20.17 -17.33 -12.34
CA ASP A 334 20.08 -18.67 -12.94
C ASP A 334 19.42 -18.69 -14.33
N ARG A 335 19.01 -17.52 -14.83
CA ARG A 335 18.25 -17.28 -16.06
C ARG A 335 16.82 -17.82 -16.03
N SER A 336 16.29 -18.06 -14.83
CA SER A 336 14.89 -18.38 -14.58
C SER A 336 14.25 -17.26 -13.74
N PRO A 337 13.69 -16.21 -14.37
CA PRO A 337 13.20 -15.06 -13.62
C PRO A 337 12.03 -15.43 -12.70
N GLU A 338 12.00 -14.81 -11.53
CA GLU A 338 10.83 -14.79 -10.66
C GLU A 338 9.80 -13.77 -11.14
N ILE A 339 8.53 -14.03 -10.81
CA ILE A 339 7.41 -13.11 -11.02
C ILE A 339 7.20 -12.32 -9.75
N VAL A 340 7.31 -11.00 -9.83
CA VAL A 340 7.06 -10.08 -8.72
C VAL A 340 5.73 -9.39 -8.95
N LEU A 341 4.82 -9.50 -7.98
CA LEU A 341 3.49 -8.89 -7.99
C LEU A 341 3.41 -7.79 -6.93
N GLY A 342 2.80 -6.67 -7.30
CA GLY A 342 2.51 -5.55 -6.40
C GLY A 342 1.01 -5.32 -6.31
N THR A 343 0.49 -5.16 -5.09
CA THR A 343 -0.96 -5.06 -4.86
C THR A 343 -1.41 -3.67 -4.42
N ASP A 344 -2.70 -3.39 -4.58
CA ASP A 344 -3.34 -2.14 -4.14
C ASP A 344 -3.39 -1.96 -2.62
N ASN A 345 -3.29 -3.04 -1.87
CA ASN A 345 -3.28 -3.06 -0.40
C ASN A 345 -1.86 -3.22 0.20
N GLY A 346 -0.81 -3.22 -0.62
CA GLY A 346 0.57 -3.06 -0.17
C GLY A 346 1.43 -4.31 -0.06
N TRP A 347 1.00 -5.43 -0.61
CA TRP A 347 1.83 -6.62 -0.72
C TRP A 347 2.76 -6.55 -1.93
N VAL A 348 4.02 -6.94 -1.70
CA VAL A 348 4.91 -7.46 -2.73
C VAL A 348 4.96 -8.98 -2.55
N LEU A 349 4.59 -9.71 -3.59
CA LEU A 349 4.57 -11.18 -3.61
C LEU A 349 5.51 -11.67 -4.71
N VAL A 350 6.37 -12.63 -4.38
CA VAL A 350 7.36 -13.18 -5.32
C VAL A 350 7.04 -14.65 -5.57
N TYR A 351 6.76 -15.00 -6.82
CA TYR A 351 6.42 -16.34 -7.27
C TYR A 351 7.51 -16.90 -8.19
N GLY A 352 7.78 -18.20 -8.06
CA GLY A 352 8.56 -18.93 -9.07
C GLY A 352 7.69 -19.27 -10.28
N LEU A 353 8.33 -19.64 -11.40
CA LEU A 353 7.62 -20.03 -12.63
C LEU A 353 6.77 -21.32 -12.49
N CYS A 354 6.92 -22.05 -11.38
CA CYS A 354 6.06 -23.17 -10.99
C CYS A 354 4.81 -22.74 -10.20
N GLY A 355 4.54 -21.44 -10.05
CA GLY A 355 3.35 -20.92 -9.36
C GLY A 355 3.45 -20.96 -7.84
N ARG A 356 4.61 -21.33 -7.28
CA ARG A 356 4.85 -21.34 -5.85
C ARG A 356 5.24 -19.95 -5.34
N LEU A 357 4.57 -19.49 -4.27
CA LEU A 357 4.99 -18.30 -3.53
C LEU A 357 6.35 -18.54 -2.85
N LEU A 358 7.36 -17.81 -3.28
CA LEU A 358 8.74 -17.89 -2.77
C LEU A 358 8.98 -16.91 -1.64
N SER A 359 8.46 -15.69 -1.73
CA SER A 359 8.66 -14.67 -0.69
C SER A 359 7.57 -13.60 -0.72
N GLN A 360 7.37 -12.90 0.39
CA GLN A 360 6.37 -11.85 0.52
C GLN A 360 6.77 -10.77 1.52
N ARG A 361 6.33 -9.54 1.29
CA ARG A 361 6.45 -8.42 2.23
C ARG A 361 5.26 -7.48 2.11
N HIS A 362 4.82 -6.93 3.23
CA HIS A 362 3.77 -5.92 3.27
C HIS A 362 4.34 -4.54 3.59
N PHE A 363 3.96 -3.55 2.79
CA PHE A 363 4.29 -2.14 2.92
C PHE A 363 3.03 -1.32 3.20
N PHE A 364 3.20 -0.16 3.83
CA PHE A 364 2.08 0.76 4.12
C PHE A 364 1.79 1.68 2.94
N GLY A 365 1.10 1.15 1.95
CA GLY A 365 0.71 1.86 0.74
C GLY A 365 0.58 0.91 -0.44
N GLN A 366 -0.05 1.36 -1.51
CA GLN A 366 -0.21 0.57 -2.73
C GLN A 366 1.16 0.32 -3.38
N ILE A 367 1.29 -0.76 -4.17
CA ILE A 367 2.50 -1.06 -4.95
C ILE A 367 2.23 -0.90 -6.45
N PRO A 368 2.05 0.34 -6.97
CA PRO A 368 1.77 0.57 -8.38
C PRO A 368 2.99 0.45 -9.30
N TYR A 369 4.22 0.43 -8.75
CA TYR A 369 5.43 0.41 -9.56
C TYR A 369 6.39 -0.69 -9.12
N LEU A 370 6.68 -1.60 -10.04
CA LEU A 370 7.74 -2.59 -9.95
C LEU A 370 8.62 -2.45 -11.18
N VAL A 371 9.90 -2.11 -10.97
CA VAL A 371 10.83 -1.86 -12.07
C VAL A 371 12.07 -2.72 -11.87
N PRO A 372 12.31 -3.75 -12.71
CA PRO A 372 13.53 -4.52 -12.62
C PRO A 372 14.73 -3.65 -13.00
N GLU A 373 15.80 -3.79 -12.24
CA GLU A 373 17.08 -3.17 -12.54
C GLU A 373 17.88 -4.03 -13.52
N ALA A 374 18.88 -3.43 -14.17
CA ALA A 374 19.82 -4.17 -14.99
C ALA A 374 20.54 -5.26 -14.16
N PRO A 375 20.79 -6.45 -14.72
CA PRO A 375 21.50 -7.50 -14.02
C PRO A 375 22.93 -7.06 -13.67
N ASP A 376 23.43 -7.53 -12.53
CA ASP A 376 24.82 -7.38 -12.14
C ASP A 376 25.74 -8.35 -12.93
N ALA A 377 27.03 -8.36 -12.58
CA ALA A 377 28.01 -9.23 -13.23
C ALA A 377 27.74 -10.74 -13.05
N ASP A 378 27.00 -11.11 -12.00
CA ASP A 378 26.57 -12.49 -11.73
C ASP A 378 25.24 -12.82 -12.43
N GLY A 379 24.66 -11.88 -13.17
CA GLY A 379 23.34 -12.03 -13.78
C GLY A 379 22.17 -11.77 -12.84
N ARG A 380 22.43 -11.38 -11.57
CA ARG A 380 21.37 -11.16 -10.58
C ARG A 380 20.72 -9.80 -10.78
N GLN A 381 19.41 -9.77 -10.61
CA GLN A 381 18.62 -8.56 -10.70
C GLN A 381 18.10 -8.12 -9.34
N LYS A 382 17.80 -6.83 -9.27
CA LYS A 382 17.06 -6.19 -8.19
C LYS A 382 15.76 -5.64 -8.77
N VAL A 383 14.81 -5.34 -7.89
CA VAL A 383 13.57 -4.68 -8.27
C VAL A 383 13.40 -3.42 -7.45
N LEU A 384 13.14 -2.31 -8.13
CA LEU A 384 12.68 -1.11 -7.49
C LEU A 384 11.18 -1.26 -7.20
N VAL A 385 10.81 -1.04 -5.94
CA VAL A 385 9.44 -1.09 -5.43
C VAL A 385 9.01 0.31 -5.07
N GLY A 386 8.09 0.88 -5.85
CA GLY A 386 7.45 2.16 -5.57
C GLY A 386 6.21 1.96 -4.71
N VAL A 387 6.24 2.49 -3.49
CA VAL A 387 5.12 2.44 -2.54
C VAL A 387 4.39 3.78 -2.58
N ARG A 388 3.09 3.76 -2.92
CA ARG A 388 2.23 4.93 -2.96
C ARG A 388 1.29 4.96 -1.75
N GLY A 389 1.39 6.00 -0.93
CA GLY A 389 0.56 6.18 0.25
C GLY A 389 0.77 7.55 0.89
N ALA A 390 0.35 7.71 2.14
CA ALA A 390 0.56 8.95 2.91
C ALA A 390 2.04 9.36 3.03
N SER A 391 2.95 8.40 2.84
CA SER A 391 4.36 8.65 2.64
C SER A 391 4.83 7.74 1.52
N SER A 392 5.09 8.33 0.36
CA SER A 392 5.56 7.57 -0.78
C SER A 392 7.04 7.24 -0.63
N LEU A 393 7.42 6.01 -0.98
CA LEU A 393 8.75 5.47 -0.77
C LEU A 393 9.19 4.70 -2.02
N VAL A 394 10.49 4.65 -2.27
CA VAL A 394 11.10 3.77 -3.27
C VAL A 394 12.09 2.87 -2.56
N TYR A 395 11.94 1.56 -2.69
CA TYR A 395 12.92 0.59 -2.19
C TYR A 395 13.65 -0.05 -3.37
N SER A 396 14.95 -0.29 -3.27
CA SER A 396 15.57 -1.36 -4.07
C SER A 396 15.55 -2.65 -3.28
N VAL A 397 14.98 -3.68 -3.87
CA VAL A 397 14.82 -5.01 -3.27
C VAL A 397 15.66 -6.00 -4.05
N GLY A 398 16.47 -6.78 -3.33
CA GLY A 398 17.30 -7.82 -3.92
C GLY A 398 17.73 -8.85 -2.88
N LEU A 399 18.54 -9.82 -3.31
CA LEU A 399 19.11 -10.78 -2.38
C LEU A 399 20.14 -10.09 -1.47
N THR A 400 19.98 -10.30 -0.17
CA THR A 400 20.93 -9.93 0.87
C THR A 400 21.34 -11.17 1.65
N GLU A 401 22.51 -11.11 2.28
CA GLU A 401 22.83 -12.05 3.36
C GLU A 401 21.84 -11.85 4.51
N ARG A 402 21.42 -12.96 5.14
CA ARG A 402 20.59 -12.89 6.34
C ARG A 402 21.42 -12.26 7.47
N PRO A 403 21.01 -11.11 8.01
CA PRO A 403 21.56 -10.64 9.25
C PRO A 403 21.10 -11.64 10.33
N PHE A 404 22.06 -12.28 11.00
CA PHE A 404 21.89 -13.33 12.00
C PHE A 404 21.48 -14.72 11.47
N ALA A 405 22.47 -15.52 11.10
CA ALA A 405 22.45 -16.91 11.56
C ALA A 405 22.82 -16.89 13.05
N ALA A 406 22.00 -17.50 13.92
CA ALA A 406 22.47 -17.82 15.26
C ALA A 406 23.80 -18.59 15.11
N PRO A 407 24.92 -18.13 15.70
CA PRO A 407 26.15 -18.87 15.57
C PRO A 407 25.99 -20.20 16.29
N ALA A 408 26.29 -21.29 15.58
CA ALA A 408 26.78 -22.48 16.27
C ALA A 408 27.98 -22.03 17.11
N SER A 409 27.92 -22.35 18.40
CA SER A 409 28.91 -22.06 19.44
C SER A 409 30.34 -21.83 18.93
N ALA A 410 30.83 -20.60 19.04
CA ALA A 410 32.25 -20.31 19.05
C ALA A 410 32.52 -19.11 19.96
N SER A 411 33.15 -19.40 21.10
CA SER A 411 33.71 -18.46 22.05
C SER A 411 34.88 -17.68 21.43
N GLY A 412 34.88 -16.36 21.56
CA GLY A 412 36.05 -15.53 21.27
C GLY A 412 35.69 -14.05 21.16
N ALA A 413 35.94 -13.30 22.23
CA ALA A 413 35.71 -11.85 22.30
C ALA A 413 36.74 -11.05 21.48
N SER A 414 36.30 -9.92 20.92
CA SER A 414 37.10 -8.70 20.79
C SER A 414 36.18 -7.48 20.66
N GLU A 415 36.55 -6.41 21.36
CA GLU A 415 35.77 -5.21 21.67
C GLU A 415 35.38 -4.34 20.47
N THR A 416 34.25 -3.67 20.69
CA THR A 416 33.33 -2.99 19.78
C THR A 416 33.66 -1.51 19.55
N ALA A 417 33.57 -1.05 18.30
CA ALA A 417 33.11 0.31 18.00
C ALA A 417 31.57 0.36 18.17
N PRO A 418 30.98 1.47 18.66
CA PRO A 418 29.54 1.53 18.86
C PRO A 418 28.81 1.58 17.51
N ALA A 419 27.92 0.61 17.28
CA ALA A 419 26.98 0.63 16.16
C ALA A 419 25.98 1.80 16.34
N PRO A 420 25.56 2.49 15.25
CA PRO A 420 24.60 3.57 15.33
C PRO A 420 23.20 3.05 15.69
N ALA A 421 22.46 3.85 16.46
CA ALA A 421 21.15 3.52 17.01
C ALA A 421 20.09 3.27 15.93
N SER A 422 19.37 2.14 16.03
CA SER A 422 18.26 1.79 15.15
C SER A 422 17.01 2.57 15.50
N PRO A 423 16.12 2.87 14.56
CA PRO A 423 15.49 4.15 14.68
C PRO A 423 13.97 4.04 14.84
N GLY A 424 13.38 5.02 15.53
CA GLY A 424 12.00 5.00 16.03
C GLY A 424 11.92 4.48 17.46
N TRP A 425 12.95 3.76 17.91
CA TRP A 425 13.15 3.42 19.32
C TRP A 425 14.31 4.23 19.86
N PRO A 426 14.18 4.88 21.04
CA PRO A 426 15.36 5.35 21.74
C PRO A 426 16.28 4.17 22.01
N GLU A 427 17.56 4.32 21.69
CA GLU A 427 18.56 3.24 21.80
C GLU A 427 18.54 2.48 23.15
N PRO A 428 18.39 3.14 24.32
CA PRO A 428 18.26 2.43 25.60
C PRO A 428 16.97 1.59 25.68
N THR A 429 15.88 2.06 25.08
CA THR A 429 14.60 1.34 25.01
C THR A 429 14.73 0.12 24.11
N LEU A 430 15.34 0.27 22.93
CA LEU A 430 15.52 -0.83 21.99
C LEU A 430 16.32 -1.97 22.61
N ARG A 431 17.51 -1.66 23.15
CA ARG A 431 18.37 -2.67 23.80
C ARG A 431 17.66 -3.37 24.96
N ALA A 432 16.86 -2.65 25.74
CA ALA A 432 16.10 -3.24 26.83
C ALA A 432 14.97 -4.16 26.33
N LEU A 433 14.32 -3.82 25.22
CA LEU A 433 13.32 -4.67 24.58
C LEU A 433 13.95 -5.92 23.96
N GLU A 434 15.09 -5.80 23.30
CA GLU A 434 15.85 -6.93 22.73
C GLU A 434 16.30 -7.88 23.83
N ALA A 435 16.93 -7.37 24.88
CA ALA A 435 17.31 -8.18 26.04
C ALA A 435 16.10 -8.89 26.68
N PHE A 436 14.96 -8.20 26.77
CA PHE A 436 13.72 -8.79 27.26
C PHE A 436 13.18 -9.90 26.33
N ILE A 437 13.24 -9.71 25.01
CA ILE A 437 12.78 -10.71 24.04
C ILE A 437 13.66 -11.96 24.12
N GLU A 438 14.98 -11.78 24.17
CA GLU A 438 15.97 -12.87 24.19
C GLU A 438 16.00 -13.64 25.51
N THR A 439 16.02 -12.93 26.64
CA THR A 439 16.31 -13.54 27.95
C THR A 439 15.27 -13.24 29.03
N GLY A 440 14.26 -12.43 28.72
CA GLY A 440 13.23 -12.02 29.67
C GLY A 440 12.27 -13.14 30.06
N PRO A 441 11.54 -12.98 31.19
CA PRO A 441 10.70 -14.04 31.75
C PRO A 441 9.53 -14.39 30.83
N GLU A 442 9.29 -15.67 30.56
CA GLU A 442 8.16 -16.15 29.76
C GLU A 442 6.80 -15.71 30.31
N GLY A 443 5.89 -15.30 29.42
CA GLY A 443 4.55 -14.91 29.83
C GLY A 443 3.82 -14.01 28.84
N PRO A 444 2.61 -13.58 29.21
CA PRO A 444 1.80 -12.72 28.36
C PRO A 444 2.35 -11.30 28.33
N VAL A 445 2.35 -10.71 27.14
CA VAL A 445 2.63 -9.30 26.92
C VAL A 445 1.33 -8.61 26.55
N VAL A 446 1.08 -7.44 27.13
CA VAL A 446 -0.21 -6.76 27.03
C VAL A 446 -0.02 -5.35 26.52
N PHE A 447 -0.73 -5.04 25.44
CA PHE A 447 -0.77 -3.72 24.83
C PHE A 447 -2.12 -3.05 25.13
N SER A 448 -2.10 -1.77 25.49
CA SER A 448 -3.24 -0.90 25.23
C SER A 448 -3.41 -0.70 23.72
N ALA A 449 -4.55 -0.16 23.30
CA ALA A 449 -4.93 -0.09 21.89
C ALA A 449 -4.74 1.33 21.32
N ASP A 450 -5.76 2.18 21.46
CA ASP A 450 -5.76 3.56 20.99
C ASP A 450 -4.57 4.36 21.54
N ASP A 451 -3.93 5.12 20.66
CA ASP A 451 -2.69 5.86 20.88
C ASP A 451 -1.49 5.00 21.30
N THR A 452 -1.62 3.68 21.34
CA THR A 452 -0.53 2.76 21.72
C THR A 452 -0.09 1.91 20.54
N LEU A 453 -1.01 1.17 19.92
CA LEU A 453 -0.76 0.35 18.73
C LEU A 453 -1.00 1.13 17.44
N TRP A 454 -1.87 2.14 17.49
CA TRP A 454 -2.22 3.01 16.37
C TRP A 454 -2.51 4.43 16.86
N ALA A 455 -2.45 5.39 15.95
CA ALA A 455 -2.71 6.80 16.22
C ALA A 455 -4.21 7.14 16.22
N GLY A 456 -4.72 7.70 17.32
CA GLY A 456 -6.09 8.13 17.49
C GLY A 456 -7.02 7.07 18.09
N ASP A 457 -8.25 7.49 18.35
CA ASP A 457 -9.32 6.66 18.93
C ASP A 457 -10.12 5.98 17.81
N ALA A 458 -9.92 4.67 17.65
CA ALA A 458 -10.62 3.89 16.63
C ALA A 458 -12.11 3.74 16.93
N GLY A 459 -12.51 3.77 18.22
CA GLY A 459 -13.89 3.67 18.64
C GLY A 459 -14.72 4.89 18.26
N SER A 460 -14.19 6.09 18.51
CA SER A 460 -14.86 7.34 18.14
C SER A 460 -14.88 7.53 16.62
N ALA A 461 -13.78 7.20 15.94
CA ALA A 461 -13.69 7.28 14.48
C ALA A 461 -14.69 6.34 13.79
N PHE A 462 -14.79 5.10 14.27
CA PHE A 462 -15.77 4.15 13.76
C PHE A 462 -17.21 4.63 13.96
N LEU A 463 -17.51 5.22 15.13
CA LEU A 463 -18.83 5.81 15.37
C LEU A 463 -19.14 6.96 14.40
N ARG A 464 -18.18 7.89 14.18
CA ARG A 464 -18.35 8.98 13.19
C ARG A 464 -18.70 8.42 11.82
N TRP A 465 -17.99 7.37 11.40
CA TRP A 465 -18.21 6.71 10.11
C TRP A 465 -19.59 6.06 10.02
N LEU A 466 -20.01 5.31 11.05
CA LEU A 466 -21.33 4.69 11.07
C LEU A 466 -22.47 5.71 10.96
N ILE A 467 -22.30 6.88 11.59
CA ILE A 467 -23.26 7.99 11.49
C ILE A 467 -23.25 8.58 10.08
N ALA A 468 -22.07 8.90 9.54
CA ALA A 468 -21.93 9.51 8.22
C ALA A 468 -22.48 8.62 7.09
N GLU A 469 -22.27 7.30 7.20
CA GLU A 469 -22.74 6.30 6.23
C GLU A 469 -24.18 5.83 6.46
N GLY A 470 -24.89 6.42 7.45
CA GLY A 470 -26.28 6.08 7.76
C GLY A 470 -26.49 4.61 8.16
N LYS A 471 -25.49 3.97 8.80
CA LYS A 471 -25.49 2.54 9.15
C LYS A 471 -26.21 2.22 10.46
N LEU A 472 -26.56 3.24 11.24
CA LEU A 472 -27.21 3.07 12.53
C LEU A 472 -28.73 3.01 12.37
N ALA A 473 -29.37 2.01 12.98
CA ALA A 473 -30.82 1.83 12.93
C ALA A 473 -31.62 2.96 13.61
N ARG A 474 -30.99 3.68 14.55
CA ARG A 474 -31.54 4.88 15.18
C ARG A 474 -31.18 6.11 14.35
N SER A 475 -32.05 6.49 13.41
CA SER A 475 -32.10 7.86 12.89
C SER A 475 -33.08 8.66 13.74
N ASP A 476 -32.60 9.38 14.74
CA ASP A 476 -33.43 10.07 15.73
C ASP A 476 -33.96 11.43 15.23
N GLY A 477 -34.40 11.49 13.97
CA GLY A 477 -35.19 12.60 13.45
C GLY A 477 -34.44 13.95 13.39
N GLY A 478 -33.12 13.93 13.16
CA GLY A 478 -32.32 15.14 12.90
C GLY A 478 -31.45 15.63 14.06
N LYS A 479 -31.23 14.81 15.10
CA LYS A 479 -30.25 15.13 16.15
C LYS A 479 -28.84 14.76 15.72
N ASP A 480 -27.87 15.55 16.19
CA ASP A 480 -26.45 15.25 16.02
C ASP A 480 -26.01 14.21 17.06
N LEU A 481 -26.13 12.94 16.71
CA LEU A 481 -25.73 11.79 17.53
C LEU A 481 -24.27 11.87 17.96
N TYR A 482 -23.40 12.45 17.14
CA TYR A 482 -21.99 12.54 17.47
C TYR A 482 -21.73 13.64 18.50
N ALA A 483 -22.41 14.78 18.40
CA ALA A 483 -22.35 15.83 19.42
C ALA A 483 -22.86 15.33 20.79
N GLU A 484 -23.88 14.47 20.81
CA GLU A 484 -24.35 13.83 22.05
C GLU A 484 -23.29 12.87 22.63
N TYR A 485 -22.66 12.06 21.78
CA TYR A 485 -21.51 11.24 22.16
C TYR A 485 -20.39 12.08 22.77
N GLU A 486 -19.98 13.18 22.13
CA GLU A 486 -18.92 14.08 22.61
C GLU A 486 -19.29 14.71 23.97
N ALA A 487 -20.53 15.18 24.11
CA ALA A 487 -21.02 15.77 25.36
C ALA A 487 -21.00 14.76 26.51
N LEU A 488 -21.39 13.50 26.25
CA LEU A 488 -21.34 12.41 27.23
C LEU A 488 -19.90 12.02 27.54
N ALA A 489 -19.06 11.81 26.52
CA ALA A 489 -17.66 11.40 26.67
C ALA A 489 -16.81 12.46 27.40
N GLY A 490 -17.11 13.75 27.19
CA GLY A 490 -16.47 14.86 27.88
C GLY A 490 -16.77 14.91 29.38
N ARG A 491 -17.95 14.44 29.80
CA ARG A 491 -18.33 14.34 31.23
C ARG A 491 -17.87 13.02 31.85
N ASP A 492 -18.07 11.92 31.12
CA ASP A 492 -17.77 10.57 31.55
C ASP A 492 -17.50 9.69 30.33
N ARG A 493 -16.22 9.40 30.08
CA ARG A 493 -15.77 8.57 28.95
C ARG A 493 -16.42 7.20 28.93
N ALA A 494 -16.71 6.60 30.09
CA ALA A 494 -17.36 5.30 30.13
C ALA A 494 -18.82 5.40 29.65
N LYS A 495 -19.52 6.47 30.00
CA LYS A 495 -20.87 6.74 29.49
C LYS A 495 -20.88 7.06 28.00
N GLY A 496 -19.92 7.85 27.50
CA GLY A 496 -19.78 8.11 26.07
C GLY A 496 -19.57 6.83 25.26
N ARG A 497 -18.65 5.96 25.69
CA ARG A 497 -18.41 4.66 25.02
C ARG A 497 -19.59 3.70 25.12
N ALA A 498 -20.26 3.67 26.27
CA ALA A 498 -21.50 2.89 26.41
C ALA A 498 -22.58 3.41 25.45
N PHE A 499 -22.74 4.73 25.34
CA PHE A 499 -23.66 5.36 24.40
C PHE A 499 -23.33 4.97 22.95
N ALA A 500 -22.06 5.08 22.53
CA ALA A 500 -21.61 4.64 21.21
C ALA A 500 -21.99 3.18 20.91
N ALA A 501 -21.80 2.28 21.90
CA ALA A 501 -22.21 0.89 21.77
C ALA A 501 -23.74 0.72 21.65
N THR A 502 -24.53 1.48 22.41
CA THR A 502 -26.00 1.40 22.37
C THR A 502 -26.61 1.90 21.07
N LEU A 503 -25.91 2.72 20.29
CA LEU A 503 -26.40 3.16 18.98
C LEU A 503 -26.47 2.02 17.97
N MET A 504 -25.71 0.95 18.16
CA MET A 504 -25.75 -0.27 17.35
C MET A 504 -26.80 -1.29 17.84
N ALA A 505 -27.64 -0.93 18.82
CA ALA A 505 -28.68 -1.81 19.32
C ALA A 505 -29.66 -2.20 18.19
N GLY A 506 -29.88 -3.51 18.02
CA GLY A 506 -30.73 -4.07 16.96
C GLY A 506 -29.95 -4.64 15.77
N MET A 507 -28.64 -4.36 15.66
CA MET A 507 -27.77 -4.96 14.64
C MET A 507 -27.34 -6.37 15.05
N LYS A 508 -27.10 -7.25 14.06
CA LYS A 508 -26.46 -8.54 14.33
C LYS A 508 -24.98 -8.32 14.66
N GLU A 509 -24.43 -9.11 15.58
CA GLU A 509 -23.01 -8.96 15.94
C GLU A 509 -22.08 -9.15 14.75
N SER A 510 -22.38 -10.11 13.85
CA SER A 510 -21.62 -10.32 12.62
C SER A 510 -21.61 -9.09 11.71
N GLU A 511 -22.74 -8.39 11.60
CA GLU A 511 -22.88 -7.18 10.79
C GLU A 511 -22.01 -6.03 11.35
N VAL A 512 -21.97 -5.87 12.68
CA VAL A 512 -21.10 -4.88 13.31
C VAL A 512 -19.62 -5.20 13.10
N ARG A 513 -19.25 -6.48 13.12
CA ARG A 513 -17.87 -6.93 12.81
C ARG A 513 -17.48 -6.66 11.36
N ASP A 514 -18.36 -6.96 10.41
CA ASP A 514 -18.12 -6.72 8.98
C ASP A 514 -17.94 -5.22 8.70
N LEU A 515 -18.79 -4.38 9.30
CA LEU A 515 -18.66 -2.93 9.22
C LEU A 515 -17.37 -2.41 9.86
N ALA A 516 -16.97 -2.97 11.00
CA ALA A 516 -15.71 -2.61 11.65
C ALA A 516 -14.49 -2.98 10.79
N ALA A 517 -14.48 -4.17 10.19
CA ALA A 517 -13.42 -4.60 9.27
C ALA A 517 -13.35 -3.71 8.01
N GLN A 518 -14.52 -3.37 7.44
CA GLN A 518 -14.62 -2.46 6.30
C GLN A 518 -14.09 -1.07 6.62
N PHE A 519 -14.54 -0.48 7.73
CA PHE A 519 -14.07 0.83 8.15
C PHE A 519 -12.56 0.83 8.42
N PHE A 520 -12.09 -0.15 9.18
CA PHE A 520 -10.69 -0.21 9.58
C PHE A 520 -9.77 -0.32 8.37
N SER A 521 -10.01 -1.29 7.49
CA SER A 521 -9.19 -1.53 6.30
C SER A 521 -9.13 -0.31 5.36
N ARG A 522 -10.25 0.39 5.16
CA ARG A 522 -10.34 1.51 4.22
C ARG A 522 -9.87 2.84 4.78
N HIS A 523 -10.11 3.10 6.06
CA HIS A 523 -10.03 4.45 6.61
C HIS A 523 -9.10 4.59 7.82
N PHE A 524 -8.76 3.48 8.49
CA PHE A 524 -8.03 3.52 9.75
C PHE A 524 -6.70 2.73 9.74
N LEU A 525 -6.51 1.81 8.79
CA LEU A 525 -5.33 0.94 8.68
C LEU A 525 -4.01 1.73 8.63
N GLY A 526 -3.99 2.86 7.92
CA GLY A 526 -2.81 3.73 7.82
C GLY A 526 -2.38 4.39 9.13
N ARG A 527 -3.10 4.17 10.24
CA ARG A 527 -2.81 4.72 11.56
C ARG A 527 -2.04 3.76 12.46
N ILE A 528 -1.85 2.49 12.08
CA ILE A 528 -1.05 1.54 12.86
C ILE A 528 0.42 2.00 12.89
N TYR A 529 1.00 2.08 14.08
CA TYR A 529 2.40 2.44 14.23
C TYR A 529 3.29 1.28 13.79
N ARG A 530 4.09 1.47 12.74
CA ARG A 530 5.04 0.46 12.29
C ARG A 530 5.97 -0.06 13.41
N PRO A 531 6.58 0.79 14.27
CA PRO A 531 7.37 0.28 15.40
C PRO A 531 6.62 -0.73 16.29
N MET A 532 5.31 -0.55 16.45
CA MET A 532 4.47 -1.44 17.24
C MET A 532 4.13 -2.73 16.49
N THR A 533 3.88 -2.66 15.19
CA THR A 533 3.75 -3.86 14.34
C THR A 533 4.99 -4.74 14.43
N ASP A 534 6.18 -4.14 14.32
CA ASP A 534 7.44 -4.87 14.38
C ASP A 534 7.68 -5.47 15.77
N LEU A 535 7.38 -4.72 16.84
CA LEU A 535 7.49 -5.22 18.21
C LEU A 535 6.51 -6.39 18.46
N VAL A 536 5.26 -6.27 18.02
CA VAL A 536 4.26 -7.36 18.13
C VAL A 536 4.72 -8.60 17.38
N ALA A 537 5.27 -8.45 16.17
CA ALA A 537 5.83 -9.56 15.39
C ALA A 537 6.98 -10.25 16.15
N LYS A 538 8.01 -9.50 16.59
CA LYS A 538 9.15 -10.05 17.34
C LYS A 538 8.73 -10.76 18.63
N LEU A 539 7.75 -10.21 19.35
CA LEU A 539 7.20 -10.85 20.55
C LEU A 539 6.49 -12.17 20.21
N ARG A 540 5.70 -12.21 19.13
CA ARG A 540 5.05 -13.46 18.68
C ARG A 540 6.07 -14.50 18.23
N ASP A 541 7.08 -14.09 17.47
CA ASP A 541 8.11 -14.97 16.92
C ASP A 541 9.01 -15.56 18.01
N SER A 542 9.17 -14.84 19.14
CA SER A 542 9.81 -15.37 20.36
C SER A 542 8.87 -16.21 21.24
N GLY A 543 7.72 -16.63 20.72
CA GLY A 543 6.76 -17.51 21.40
C GLY A 543 5.90 -16.80 22.45
N ARG A 544 5.92 -15.46 22.54
CA ARG A 544 5.13 -14.73 23.54
C ARG A 544 3.66 -14.68 23.17
N GLN A 545 2.81 -14.74 24.20
CA GLN A 545 1.39 -14.52 24.03
C GLN A 545 1.11 -13.01 24.04
N VAL A 546 0.84 -12.43 22.87
CA VAL A 546 0.44 -11.03 22.75
C VAL A 546 -1.06 -10.87 22.98
N TRP A 547 -1.42 -9.92 23.83
CA TRP A 547 -2.79 -9.55 24.18
C TRP A 547 -3.02 -8.05 23.99
N VAL A 548 -4.23 -7.69 23.58
CA VAL A 548 -4.68 -6.30 23.49
C VAL A 548 -5.74 -6.05 24.54
N VAL A 549 -5.66 -4.95 25.29
CA VAL A 549 -6.67 -4.52 26.27
C VAL A 549 -7.12 -3.10 25.96
N SER A 550 -8.38 -2.96 25.57
CA SER A 550 -8.95 -1.69 25.15
C SER A 550 -10.21 -1.34 25.90
N ALA A 551 -10.45 -0.05 26.05
CA ALA A 551 -11.71 0.48 26.55
C ALA A 551 -12.72 0.77 25.43
N SER A 552 -12.24 0.83 24.18
CA SER A 552 -13.06 0.96 22.98
C SER A 552 -13.88 -0.30 22.73
N ASN A 553 -14.89 -0.19 21.84
CA ASN A 553 -15.74 -1.33 21.54
C ASN A 553 -14.92 -2.50 20.98
N ARG A 554 -15.34 -3.73 21.30
CA ARG A 554 -14.55 -4.93 20.98
C ARG A 554 -14.36 -5.12 19.47
N TRP A 555 -15.40 -4.86 18.69
CA TRP A 555 -15.44 -5.15 17.26
C TRP A 555 -14.39 -4.38 16.46
N ILE A 556 -14.24 -3.07 16.71
CA ILE A 556 -13.21 -2.29 16.01
C ILE A 556 -11.79 -2.66 16.44
N VAL A 557 -11.61 -3.03 17.72
CA VAL A 557 -10.31 -3.44 18.25
C VAL A 557 -9.92 -4.81 17.71
N GLU A 558 -10.88 -5.73 17.53
CA GLU A 558 -10.66 -7.03 16.87
C GLU A 558 -10.29 -6.85 15.40
N ALA A 559 -11.02 -6.02 14.66
CA ALA A 559 -10.68 -5.69 13.27
C ALA A 559 -9.25 -5.14 13.14
N ALA A 560 -8.82 -4.30 14.08
CA ALA A 560 -7.46 -3.78 14.13
C ALA A 560 -6.41 -4.84 14.52
N ALA A 561 -6.73 -5.67 15.51
CA ALA A 561 -5.85 -6.69 16.06
C ALA A 561 -5.53 -7.79 15.03
N GLU A 562 -6.45 -8.06 14.10
CA GLU A 562 -6.24 -9.00 13.00
C GLU A 562 -5.04 -8.60 12.11
N PHE A 563 -4.89 -7.31 11.79
CA PHE A 563 -3.73 -6.82 11.02
C PHE A 563 -2.40 -6.97 11.77
N LEU A 564 -2.45 -7.02 13.10
CA LEU A 564 -1.31 -7.31 13.97
C LEU A 564 -1.14 -8.82 14.23
N ARG A 565 -1.97 -9.66 13.61
CA ARG A 565 -2.04 -11.12 13.79
C ARG A 565 -2.25 -11.52 15.25
N VAL A 566 -3.04 -10.74 15.97
CA VAL A 566 -3.49 -11.05 17.33
C VAL A 566 -4.89 -11.64 17.25
N GLU A 567 -5.01 -12.90 17.68
CA GLU A 567 -6.27 -13.63 17.64
C GLU A 567 -7.38 -12.90 18.44
N PRO A 568 -8.65 -12.93 17.99
CA PRO A 568 -9.77 -12.29 18.68
C PRO A 568 -9.90 -12.70 20.16
N GLU A 569 -9.58 -13.95 20.51
CA GLU A 569 -9.64 -14.45 21.90
C GLU A 569 -8.60 -13.79 22.83
N ARG A 570 -7.63 -13.09 22.23
CA ARG A 570 -6.57 -12.33 22.89
C ARG A 570 -6.84 -10.83 22.92
N VAL A 571 -8.03 -10.41 22.50
CA VAL A 571 -8.53 -9.03 22.63
C VAL A 571 -9.48 -8.95 23.83
N LEU A 572 -9.15 -8.05 24.77
CA LEU A 572 -9.95 -7.75 25.95
C LEU A 572 -10.60 -6.38 25.79
N GLY A 573 -11.87 -6.36 25.43
CA GLY A 573 -12.64 -5.13 25.29
C GLY A 573 -14.15 -5.37 25.31
N PRO A 574 -14.95 -4.34 25.62
CA PRO A 574 -14.53 -3.08 26.23
C PRO A 574 -14.19 -3.29 27.72
N VAL A 575 -13.01 -2.82 28.15
CA VAL A 575 -12.58 -2.82 29.55
C VAL A 575 -12.47 -1.37 30.04
N PRO A 576 -13.19 -0.95 31.09
CA PRO A 576 -13.13 0.44 31.52
C PRO A 576 -11.70 0.85 31.94
N ASP A 577 -11.42 2.15 31.81
CA ASP A 577 -10.08 2.70 32.02
C ASP A 577 -9.57 2.55 33.47
N GLY A 578 -8.25 2.75 33.63
CA GLY A 578 -7.60 2.82 34.94
C GLY A 578 -7.44 1.44 35.58
N ALA A 579 -7.77 1.34 36.87
CA ALA A 579 -7.52 0.13 37.67
C ALA A 579 -8.28 -1.13 37.19
N ARG A 580 -9.30 -0.98 36.33
CA ARG A 580 -10.06 -2.12 35.81
C ARG A 580 -9.32 -2.85 34.69
N LYS A 581 -8.48 -2.18 33.88
CA LYS A 581 -7.61 -2.84 32.88
C LYS A 581 -6.72 -3.94 33.49
N PRO A 582 -5.86 -3.67 34.49
CA PRO A 582 -5.03 -4.72 35.08
C PRO A 582 -5.84 -5.77 35.85
N ALA A 583 -7.02 -5.43 36.37
CA ALA A 583 -7.92 -6.41 36.98
C ALA A 583 -8.48 -7.40 35.95
N ALA A 584 -8.90 -6.91 34.77
CA ALA A 584 -9.37 -7.73 33.67
C ALA A 584 -8.24 -8.64 33.14
N VAL A 585 -7.04 -8.09 32.96
CA VAL A 585 -5.84 -8.85 32.58
C VAL A 585 -5.54 -9.95 33.60
N LYS A 586 -5.51 -9.63 34.90
CA LYS A 586 -5.27 -10.64 35.95
C LYS A 586 -6.36 -11.72 35.96
N LYS A 587 -7.64 -11.32 35.81
CA LYS A 587 -8.77 -12.26 35.77
C LYS A 587 -8.68 -13.21 34.57
N ARG A 588 -8.31 -12.71 33.39
CA ARG A 588 -8.21 -13.53 32.17
C ARG A 588 -6.97 -14.41 32.13
N LEU A 589 -5.83 -13.87 32.55
CA LEU A 589 -4.52 -14.50 32.35
C LEU A 589 -4.01 -15.25 33.58
N GLY A 590 -4.63 -15.06 34.75
CA GLY A 590 -4.21 -15.64 36.03
C GLY A 590 -2.92 -15.05 36.61
N ARG A 591 -2.16 -14.29 35.81
CA ARG A 591 -0.89 -13.66 36.18
C ARG A 591 -0.79 -12.23 35.64
N ARG A 592 0.23 -11.50 36.11
CA ARG A 592 0.60 -10.18 35.60
C ARG A 592 1.28 -10.31 34.24
N PRO A 593 1.17 -9.30 33.36
CA PRO A 593 1.91 -9.29 32.12
C PRO A 593 3.42 -9.15 32.39
N VAL A 594 4.25 -9.81 31.59
CA VAL A 594 5.71 -9.71 31.67
C VAL A 594 6.23 -8.48 30.91
N LEU A 595 5.41 -7.91 30.02
CA LEU A 595 5.60 -6.59 29.42
C LEU A 595 4.22 -5.92 29.30
N ALA A 596 4.12 -4.67 29.72
CA ALA A 596 2.93 -3.84 29.53
C ALA A 596 3.27 -2.61 28.69
N VAL A 597 2.43 -2.30 27.70
CA VAL A 597 2.60 -1.16 26.80
C VAL A 597 1.34 -0.28 26.81
N GLY A 598 1.50 1.03 26.87
CA GLY A 598 0.37 1.98 26.91
C GLY A 598 0.82 3.44 26.79
N SER A 599 -0.12 4.34 26.49
CA SER A 599 0.18 5.74 26.18
C SER A 599 -0.38 6.77 27.18
N GLY A 600 -1.55 6.47 27.78
CA GLY A 600 -2.34 7.47 28.51
C GLY A 600 -2.46 7.25 30.01
N ARG A 601 -3.04 8.24 30.71
CA ARG A 601 -3.41 8.14 32.15
C ARG A 601 -4.25 6.90 32.46
N SER A 602 -5.11 6.49 31.53
CA SER A 602 -5.94 5.29 31.59
C SER A 602 -5.13 4.00 31.71
N ASP A 603 -3.90 3.99 31.21
CA ASP A 603 -3.00 2.83 31.20
C ASP A 603 -2.00 2.84 32.34
N ARG A 604 -1.96 3.91 33.15
CA ARG A 604 -1.04 4.06 34.29
C ARG A 604 -1.02 2.84 35.20
N GLU A 605 -2.19 2.31 35.56
CA GLU A 605 -2.29 1.15 36.45
C GLU A 605 -1.94 -0.18 35.76
N LEU A 606 -2.11 -0.27 34.43
CA LEU A 606 -1.64 -1.40 33.64
C LEU A 606 -0.10 -1.43 33.64
N LEU A 607 0.54 -0.31 33.31
CA LEU A 607 2.00 -0.14 33.29
C LEU A 607 2.62 -0.40 34.68
N ARG A 608 2.04 0.15 35.76
CA ARG A 608 2.51 -0.07 37.15
C ARG A 608 2.46 -1.52 37.61
N ARG A 609 1.60 -2.34 37.00
CA ARG A 609 1.37 -3.73 37.41
C ARG A 609 2.03 -4.75 36.49
N SER A 610 2.87 -4.31 35.54
CA SER A 610 3.78 -5.21 34.82
C SER A 610 4.69 -5.95 35.82
N ALA A 611 4.94 -7.22 35.55
CA ALA A 611 5.90 -8.04 36.28
C ALA A 611 7.33 -7.88 35.76
N GLY A 612 7.48 -7.42 34.51
CA GLY A 612 8.77 -7.09 33.89
C GLY A 612 8.78 -5.63 33.44
N PRO A 613 9.47 -5.30 32.33
CA PRO A 613 9.50 -3.93 31.83
C PRO A 613 8.10 -3.40 31.53
N ALA A 614 7.97 -2.08 31.58
CA ALA A 614 6.80 -1.37 31.09
C ALA A 614 7.28 -0.34 30.05
N LEU A 615 6.52 -0.21 28.97
CA LEU A 615 6.80 0.71 27.88
C LEU A 615 5.71 1.77 27.81
N LEU A 616 6.11 3.02 28.02
CA LEU A 616 5.26 4.19 27.81
C LEU A 616 5.43 4.70 26.39
N VAL A 617 4.32 4.77 25.65
CA VAL A 617 4.24 5.50 24.38
C VAL A 617 3.94 6.96 24.68
N THR A 618 4.74 7.87 24.16
CA THR A 618 4.58 9.32 24.29
C THR A 618 4.21 9.93 22.95
N HIS A 619 3.67 11.14 23.00
CA HIS A 619 3.11 11.86 21.86
C HIS A 619 3.53 13.33 21.89
N GLY A 620 4.82 13.60 22.05
CA GLY A 620 5.34 14.96 22.18
C GLY A 620 4.60 15.77 23.25
N SER A 621 4.07 16.95 22.88
CA SER A 621 3.36 17.85 23.79
C SER A 621 2.01 17.31 24.29
N ALA A 622 1.42 16.30 23.64
CA ALA A 622 0.18 15.67 24.08
C ALA A 622 0.40 14.63 25.20
N THR A 623 1.65 14.28 25.49
CA THR A 623 2.01 13.34 26.55
C THR A 623 1.61 13.87 27.91
N ASP A 624 1.02 13.02 28.75
CA ASP A 624 0.75 13.38 30.13
C ASP A 624 2.05 13.61 30.93
N PRO A 625 2.33 14.83 31.43
CA PRO A 625 3.59 15.11 32.12
C PRO A 625 3.77 14.31 33.41
N GLY A 626 2.67 14.01 34.10
CA GLY A 626 2.68 13.21 35.33
C GLY A 626 3.02 11.74 35.08
N LEU A 627 2.52 11.17 33.99
CA LEU A 627 2.82 9.81 33.56
C LEU A 627 4.26 9.68 33.06
N LEU A 628 4.76 10.68 32.31
CA LEU A 628 6.16 10.72 31.90
C LEU A 628 7.11 10.85 33.10
N ALA A 629 6.78 11.71 34.08
CA ALA A 629 7.54 11.82 35.32
C ALA A 629 7.53 10.51 36.12
N LEU A 630 6.38 9.81 36.15
CA LEU A 630 6.27 8.49 36.76
C LEU A 630 7.11 7.44 36.03
N ALA A 631 7.10 7.43 34.69
CA ALA A 631 7.92 6.55 33.87
C ALA A 631 9.40 6.70 34.19
N ARG A 632 9.90 7.95 34.21
CA ARG A 632 11.28 8.27 34.61
C ARG A 632 11.59 7.78 36.03
N LYS A 633 10.71 8.06 37.00
CA LYS A 633 10.88 7.62 38.40
C LYS A 633 10.89 6.09 38.55
N LYS A 634 10.17 5.37 37.69
CA LYS A 634 10.04 3.90 37.73
C LYS A 634 11.01 3.18 36.79
N GLY A 635 11.81 3.90 36.02
CA GLY A 635 12.69 3.31 35.00
C GLY A 635 11.92 2.60 33.89
N TRP A 636 10.72 3.08 33.55
CA TRP A 636 9.99 2.54 32.41
C TRP A 636 10.67 2.91 31.10
N LEU A 637 10.54 2.01 30.13
CA LEU A 637 10.95 2.26 28.76
C LEU A 637 10.04 3.32 28.16
N VAL A 638 10.57 4.12 27.24
CA VAL A 638 9.83 5.21 26.60
C VAL A 638 10.07 5.17 25.10
N VAL A 639 9.02 5.39 24.33
CA VAL A 639 9.07 5.60 22.88
C VAL A 639 8.15 6.75 22.51
N ASP A 640 8.61 7.68 21.68
CA ASP A 640 7.80 8.80 21.21
C ASP A 640 7.26 8.49 19.82
N LEU A 641 5.93 8.49 19.67
CA LEU A 641 5.24 8.21 18.43
C LEU A 641 4.28 9.36 18.08
N PRO A 642 4.18 9.77 16.82
CA PRO A 642 3.36 10.92 16.44
C PRO A 642 1.87 10.62 16.57
N LEU A 643 1.10 11.54 17.15
CA LEU A 643 -0.36 11.50 16.98
C LEU A 643 -0.74 11.99 15.59
N LEU A 644 -1.80 11.41 15.05
CA LEU A 644 -2.46 11.90 13.86
C LEU A 644 -3.72 12.68 14.27
N PRO A 645 -4.14 13.66 13.46
CA PRO A 645 -5.42 14.32 13.65
C PRO A 645 -6.55 13.30 13.80
N GLU A 646 -7.58 13.65 14.57
CA GLU A 646 -8.77 12.82 14.68
C GLU A 646 -9.32 12.51 13.27
N TRP A 647 -9.70 11.26 13.04
CA TRP A 647 -10.28 10.87 11.78
C TRP A 647 -11.64 11.55 11.59
N LYS A 648 -11.88 12.07 10.39
CA LYS A 648 -13.14 12.71 9.98
C LYS A 648 -13.61 12.09 8.65
N PRO A 649 -14.93 11.90 8.45
CA PRO A 649 -15.50 11.40 7.19
C PRO A 649 -15.23 12.32 6.00
#